data_AF-A0A1G0CVX7-F1
#
_entry.id   AF-A0A1G0CVX7-F1
#
_cell.length_a   1.000
_cell.length_b   1.000
_cell.length_c   1.000
_cell.angle_alpha   90.00
_cell.angle_beta   90.00
_cell.angle_gamma   90.00
#
_symmetry.space_group_name_H-M   'P 1'
#
loop_
_entity.id
_entity.type
_entity.pdbx_description
1 polymer ?
#
loop_
_entity_poly.entity_id
_entity_poly.type
_entity_poly.pdbx_seq_one_letter_code
_entity_poly.pdbx_strand_id
1 'polypeptide(L)'
;MVAANTAQETPDGTLVNRELVRAWLAWSLVWLTVFPLVGLVVSIKFNAPEFLGDTPWLTFGRLRPVHVNGVIFGAFSAPLLGLLYYMIPKLCGRNMVAERQGWWALHGWNLFLIAGSLSLLMGYNSGVEAAEYPWPVNLLRYGVLGLVTAQVLITLLRRRERGFYVSLWYVMAALVWTLLNLILGGVILPYVEMTGISNATLHGLYIHYVVGLWITPAGLAVVYYFMPLAAKNALYSHRISLLGFWSLALFYPFVGLHHYVFSPIPYQHQTISIMTSMMLIVPVWAVVTNIFGTAKGRWGEIVGGNTADHYSAKFLLLSALFYLLACFQGSTEALRRMQELTHFSDFVISHSHGTIFGTFVIGVMGGMYYVWPRVTGRQLWSAKLASWHLWLTIAGSTLMFLGLAAQGFIQGSMLEYGANFVDTLQEMKPWWLARTLAGATMDIGLVLMMVNFYCTARYGKPFAEPLAEVGRRLETRPAGERTDWLAQPSAVFLVAGLGFFAAAVLTQGVIPGMAMEANSNRVTDVPTGMAVRAAGYTPQEQHGREVYIREGCWYCHSQYIRPVAGETLRWGPLSQPGEYAWDQPHMLGTRRIGPDLSRVGRKYGDDWHAAHHWNPRQVVPDSVMPRFPWLFELGKDGMPQLNDDGQALVAYVQRLGVNVGDWRETFGPTSLSAGDAVQISPANRNELLKLGEQVYRRRCAGCHGDKGDGNGRAAAMLRIKPRDFTTGIFKFHSTPGTDALPTDQDLYATISHGLWGTPMPPWYDIPAEQRMAVVQFIKTFSTRWATEEVEAPVAVPTEPAVTVQSISHGHELYAANCGFCHGDNGHGDGIAAVGLQDSWGHPATPADYTLPAGAPGGVKLGHDGTHLFKTVMNGVGGTPMPSFSASMSPMDMWDTVHFIQSLRIDAHMQELQRAGLPAADEQEARRKLWQNISAAAGKGQIETSVLLRSMGRAAAAMKGAG
;
A
#
# COMPACT_ATOMS: atom_id res chain seq x y z
N MET A 1 -52.38 -40.64 -8.28
CA MET A 1 -53.39 -39.59 -8.03
C MET A 1 -52.69 -38.24 -8.05
N VAL A 2 -53.03 -37.44 -9.05
CA VAL A 2 -52.46 -36.12 -9.35
C VAL A 2 -53.13 -35.10 -8.42
N ALA A 3 -52.43 -34.67 -7.37
CA ALA A 3 -52.83 -33.49 -6.62
C ALA A 3 -52.29 -32.26 -7.38
N ALA A 4 -53.19 -31.60 -8.11
CA ALA A 4 -52.96 -30.29 -8.68
C ALA A 4 -52.63 -29.31 -7.54
N ASN A 5 -51.35 -28.99 -7.37
CA ASN A 5 -50.93 -27.99 -6.40
C ASN A 5 -51.19 -26.61 -7.02
N THR A 6 -52.36 -26.07 -6.71
CA THR A 6 -52.82 -24.72 -7.01
C THR A 6 -51.76 -23.69 -6.62
N ALA A 7 -51.62 -22.66 -7.46
CA ALA A 7 -50.62 -21.63 -7.32
C ALA A 7 -50.63 -21.01 -5.91
N GLN A 8 -49.50 -21.04 -5.21
CA GLN A 8 -49.22 -19.99 -4.23
C GLN A 8 -48.73 -18.77 -5.02
N GLU A 9 -49.68 -18.14 -5.70
CA GLU A 9 -49.62 -16.72 -6.03
C GLU A 9 -49.39 -15.93 -4.73
N THR A 10 -48.71 -14.79 -4.78
CA THR A 10 -48.73 -13.88 -3.63
C THR A 10 -50.20 -13.51 -3.34
N PRO A 11 -50.57 -13.05 -2.14
CA PRO A 11 -51.97 -12.76 -1.80
C PRO A 11 -52.71 -11.84 -2.79
N ASP A 12 -51.95 -11.11 -3.61
CA ASP A 12 -52.32 -10.14 -4.64
C ASP A 12 -52.20 -10.64 -6.09
N GLY A 13 -51.91 -11.93 -6.34
CA GLY A 13 -51.87 -12.51 -7.69
C GLY A 13 -50.63 -12.14 -8.52
N THR A 14 -49.59 -11.57 -7.90
CA THR A 14 -48.37 -11.10 -8.60
C THR A 14 -47.19 -12.05 -8.39
N LEU A 15 -46.19 -12.02 -9.29
CA LEU A 15 -44.99 -12.85 -9.17
C LEU A 15 -43.93 -12.30 -8.20
N VAL A 16 -44.10 -11.05 -7.74
CA VAL A 16 -43.05 -10.29 -7.04
C VAL A 16 -43.64 -9.63 -5.80
N ASN A 17 -43.05 -9.89 -4.63
CA ASN A 17 -43.38 -9.16 -3.42
C ASN A 17 -42.86 -7.71 -3.48
N ARG A 18 -43.75 -6.79 -3.84
CA ARG A 18 -43.44 -5.37 -4.05
C ARG A 18 -42.99 -4.67 -2.76
N GLU A 19 -43.54 -5.07 -1.61
CA GLU A 19 -43.19 -4.45 -0.32
C GLU A 19 -41.76 -4.78 0.09
N LEU A 20 -41.36 -6.05 -0.04
CA LEU A 20 -40.01 -6.48 0.25
C LEU A 20 -38.99 -5.80 -0.67
N VAL A 21 -39.25 -5.79 -1.99
CA VAL A 21 -38.37 -5.12 -2.96
C VAL A 21 -38.27 -3.62 -2.65
N ARG A 22 -39.39 -2.96 -2.35
CA ARG A 22 -39.40 -1.55 -1.96
C ARG A 22 -38.58 -1.30 -0.69
N ALA A 23 -38.67 -2.17 0.31
CA ALA A 23 -37.92 -2.02 1.55
C ALA A 23 -36.40 -2.17 1.33
N TRP A 24 -35.98 -3.17 0.54
CA TRP A 24 -34.58 -3.31 0.12
C TRP A 24 -34.08 -2.05 -0.58
N LEU A 25 -34.78 -1.60 -1.63
CA LEU A 25 -34.36 -0.43 -2.41
C LEU A 25 -34.38 0.87 -1.60
N ALA A 26 -35.27 1.00 -0.60
CA ALA A 26 -35.29 2.16 0.30
C ALA A 26 -34.05 2.20 1.18
N TRP A 27 -33.65 1.06 1.77
CA TRP A 27 -32.39 0.97 2.51
C TRP A 27 -31.17 1.16 1.60
N SER A 28 -31.22 0.67 0.37
CA SER A 28 -30.17 0.91 -0.61
C SER A 28 -29.92 2.40 -0.87
N LEU A 29 -30.96 3.25 -0.87
CA LEU A 29 -30.77 4.71 -1.02
C LEU A 29 -29.96 5.31 0.13
N VAL A 30 -30.10 4.78 1.36
CA VAL A 30 -29.29 5.19 2.51
C VAL A 30 -27.83 4.79 2.29
N TRP A 31 -27.57 3.54 1.90
CA TRP A 31 -26.18 3.07 1.72
C TRP A 31 -25.50 3.66 0.48
N LEU A 32 -26.26 3.91 -0.58
CA LEU A 32 -25.82 4.62 -1.78
C LEU A 32 -25.43 6.07 -1.50
N THR A 33 -25.85 6.67 -0.38
CA THR A 33 -25.50 8.06 -0.02
C THR A 33 -24.44 8.11 1.08
N VAL A 34 -24.55 7.27 2.11
CA VAL A 34 -23.63 7.27 3.27
C VAL A 34 -22.20 6.86 2.89
N PHE A 35 -22.00 5.78 2.15
CA PHE A 35 -20.65 5.26 1.90
C PHE A 35 -19.83 6.06 0.87
N PRO A 36 -20.44 6.62 -0.19
CA PRO A 36 -19.77 7.62 -1.02
C PRO A 36 -19.39 8.88 -0.23
N LEU A 37 -20.25 9.35 0.68
CA LEU A 37 -19.93 10.49 1.56
C LEU A 37 -18.72 10.21 2.48
N VAL A 38 -18.58 8.99 3.01
CA VAL A 38 -17.36 8.59 3.73
C VAL A 38 -16.13 8.69 2.80
N GLY A 39 -16.27 8.30 1.53
CA GLY A 39 -15.24 8.47 0.51
C GLY A 39 -14.86 9.94 0.28
N LEU A 40 -15.85 10.84 0.27
CA LEU A 40 -15.62 12.29 0.19
C LEU A 40 -14.83 12.80 1.39
N VAL A 41 -15.19 12.39 2.61
CA VAL A 41 -14.44 12.73 3.85
C VAL A 41 -13.00 12.23 3.78
N VAL A 42 -12.81 10.98 3.35
CA VAL A 42 -11.48 10.39 3.13
C VAL A 42 -10.68 11.19 2.09
N SER A 43 -11.35 11.72 1.06
CA SER A 43 -10.69 12.52 0.02
C SER A 43 -10.23 13.90 0.49
N ILE A 44 -11.02 14.57 1.32
CA ILE A 44 -10.65 15.87 1.91
C ILE A 44 -9.33 15.75 2.69
N LYS A 45 -9.11 14.62 3.37
CA LYS A 45 -7.92 14.41 4.20
C LYS A 45 -6.58 14.46 3.44
N PHE A 46 -6.56 14.27 2.13
CA PHE A 46 -5.32 14.42 1.35
C PHE A 46 -4.84 15.87 1.22
N ASN A 47 -5.77 16.82 1.28
CA ASN A 47 -5.44 18.25 1.31
C ASN A 47 -5.45 18.81 2.73
N ALA A 48 -6.22 18.20 3.64
CA ALA A 48 -6.35 18.59 5.04
C ALA A 48 -6.22 17.39 5.99
N PRO A 49 -5.00 16.84 6.20
CA PRO A 49 -4.81 15.62 6.99
C PRO A 49 -5.19 15.76 8.48
N GLU A 50 -5.26 17.00 8.98
CA GLU A 50 -5.70 17.32 10.36
C GLU A 50 -7.22 17.37 10.52
N PHE A 51 -7.98 17.47 9.42
CA PHE A 51 -9.44 17.50 9.46
C PHE A 51 -9.98 16.22 10.11
N LEU A 52 -10.59 16.31 11.31
CA LEU A 52 -11.04 15.18 12.11
C LEU A 52 -9.91 14.18 12.47
N GLY A 53 -8.66 14.66 12.58
CA GLY A 53 -7.46 13.82 12.77
C GLY A 53 -7.09 13.50 14.22
N ASP A 54 -7.66 14.22 15.19
CA ASP A 54 -7.30 14.07 16.62
C ASP A 54 -7.98 12.87 17.29
N THR A 55 -8.84 12.16 16.56
CA THR A 55 -9.70 11.10 17.07
C THR A 55 -9.46 9.83 16.25
N PRO A 56 -9.13 8.67 16.88
CA PRO A 56 -8.66 7.49 16.15
C PRO A 56 -9.65 7.00 15.10
N TRP A 57 -10.93 6.98 15.47
CA TRP A 57 -12.09 6.56 14.67
C TRP A 57 -12.20 7.26 13.32
N LEU A 58 -11.81 8.53 13.26
CA LEU A 58 -12.00 9.39 12.08
C LEU A 58 -10.71 9.59 11.30
N THR A 59 -9.67 8.81 11.56
CA THR A 59 -8.44 8.82 10.77
C THR A 59 -8.64 8.26 9.36
N PHE A 60 -7.74 8.59 8.45
CA PHE A 60 -7.75 8.02 7.10
C PHE A 60 -7.70 6.49 7.12
N GLY A 61 -6.80 5.91 7.92
CA GLY A 61 -6.57 4.46 7.96
C GLY A 61 -7.78 3.66 8.43
N ARG A 62 -8.60 4.21 9.33
CA ARG A 62 -9.84 3.56 9.80
C ARG A 62 -11.06 3.86 8.92
N LEU A 63 -11.13 5.03 8.29
CA LEU A 63 -12.24 5.39 7.39
C LEU A 63 -12.14 4.77 6.00
N ARG A 64 -10.92 4.56 5.48
CA ARG A 64 -10.73 3.94 4.16
C ARG A 64 -11.43 2.57 4.04
N PRO A 65 -11.26 1.59 4.95
CA PRO A 65 -11.95 0.31 4.82
C PRO A 65 -13.47 0.43 4.99
N VAL A 66 -13.97 1.42 5.75
CA VAL A 66 -15.41 1.72 5.85
C VAL A 66 -15.94 2.17 4.48
N HIS A 67 -15.22 3.05 3.78
CA HIS A 67 -15.58 3.46 2.43
C HIS A 67 -15.53 2.28 1.45
N VAL A 68 -14.41 1.54 1.40
CA VAL A 68 -14.21 0.44 0.44
C VAL A 68 -15.27 -0.65 0.62
N ASN A 69 -15.40 -1.19 1.83
CA ASN A 69 -16.39 -2.23 2.11
C ASN A 69 -17.83 -1.71 2.01
N GLY A 70 -18.06 -0.47 2.43
CA GLY A 70 -19.35 0.19 2.34
C GLY A 70 -19.83 0.37 0.91
N VAL A 71 -18.93 0.73 -0.02
CA VAL A 71 -19.29 0.83 -1.45
C VAL A 71 -19.56 -0.56 -2.04
N ILE A 72 -18.72 -1.56 -1.74
CA ILE A 72 -18.88 -2.93 -2.25
C ILE A 72 -20.20 -3.55 -1.75
N PHE A 73 -20.42 -3.58 -0.44
CA PHE A 73 -21.53 -4.31 0.17
C PHE A 73 -22.78 -3.44 0.41
N GLY A 74 -22.61 -2.14 0.60
CA GLY A 74 -23.71 -1.18 0.77
C GLY A 74 -24.17 -0.61 -0.56
N ALA A 75 -23.34 0.22 -1.20
CA ALA A 75 -23.72 0.98 -2.39
C ALA A 75 -24.05 0.08 -3.59
N PHE A 76 -23.29 -1.00 -3.82
CA PHE A 76 -23.56 -1.94 -4.91
C PHE A 76 -24.44 -3.13 -4.47
N SER A 77 -24.01 -3.89 -3.46
CA SER A 77 -24.64 -5.17 -3.15
C SER A 77 -26.05 -5.04 -2.57
N ALA A 78 -26.33 -4.03 -1.73
CA ALA A 78 -27.67 -3.86 -1.17
C ALA A 78 -28.76 -3.62 -2.25
N PRO A 79 -28.60 -2.67 -3.21
CA PRO A 79 -29.57 -2.53 -4.29
C PRO A 79 -29.60 -3.74 -5.21
N LEU A 80 -28.46 -4.38 -5.48
CA LEU A 80 -28.42 -5.62 -6.25
C LEU A 80 -29.33 -6.70 -5.62
N LEU A 81 -29.21 -6.97 -4.30
CA LEU A 81 -30.03 -7.96 -3.60
C LEU A 81 -31.53 -7.63 -3.73
N GLY A 82 -31.91 -6.36 -3.59
CA GLY A 82 -33.28 -5.91 -3.84
C GLY A 82 -33.75 -6.15 -5.27
N LEU A 83 -32.89 -5.90 -6.26
CA LEU A 83 -33.17 -6.15 -7.68
C LEU A 83 -33.25 -7.66 -7.99
N LEU A 84 -32.49 -8.53 -7.31
CA LEU A 84 -32.63 -9.99 -7.43
C LEU A 84 -34.05 -10.44 -7.08
N TYR A 85 -34.62 -9.93 -5.97
CA TYR A 85 -36.00 -10.22 -5.55
C TYR A 85 -37.06 -9.73 -6.56
N TYR A 86 -36.71 -8.78 -7.44
CA TYR A 86 -37.58 -8.34 -8.53
C TYR A 86 -37.42 -9.19 -9.80
N MET A 87 -36.18 -9.45 -10.23
CA MET A 87 -35.93 -10.07 -11.54
C MET A 87 -36.04 -11.61 -11.52
N ILE A 88 -35.60 -12.28 -10.44
CA ILE A 88 -35.54 -13.75 -10.39
C ILE A 88 -36.94 -14.36 -10.49
N PRO A 89 -37.97 -13.87 -9.76
CA PRO A 89 -39.31 -14.45 -9.89
C PRO A 89 -39.89 -14.34 -11.30
N LYS A 90 -39.64 -13.20 -11.97
CA LYS A 90 -40.06 -12.95 -13.35
C LYS A 90 -39.35 -13.86 -14.35
N LEU A 91 -38.04 -14.03 -14.21
CA LEU A 91 -37.23 -14.90 -15.09
C LEU A 91 -37.55 -16.39 -14.91
N CYS A 92 -37.99 -16.79 -13.71
CA CYS A 92 -38.34 -18.19 -13.40
C CYS A 92 -39.83 -18.51 -13.62
N GLY A 93 -40.68 -17.50 -13.84
CA GLY A 93 -42.13 -17.63 -13.96
C GLY A 93 -42.80 -18.12 -12.66
N ARG A 94 -42.21 -17.82 -11.50
CA ARG A 94 -42.68 -18.25 -10.17
C ARG A 94 -42.16 -17.36 -9.06
N ASN A 95 -42.88 -17.33 -7.94
CA ASN A 95 -42.45 -16.63 -6.73
C ASN A 95 -41.13 -17.18 -6.17
N MET A 96 -40.37 -16.30 -5.51
CA MET A 96 -39.16 -16.66 -4.79
C MET A 96 -39.49 -17.66 -3.68
N VAL A 97 -38.67 -18.70 -3.53
CA VAL A 97 -38.85 -19.69 -2.45
C VAL A 97 -38.62 -19.05 -1.09
N ALA A 98 -39.51 -19.37 -0.13
CA ALA A 98 -39.44 -18.88 1.25
C ALA A 98 -39.28 -17.35 1.36
N GLU A 99 -39.93 -16.60 0.47
CA GLU A 99 -39.77 -15.15 0.28
C GLU A 99 -39.88 -14.32 1.58
N ARG A 100 -40.68 -14.77 2.57
CA ARG A 100 -40.76 -14.13 3.90
C ARG A 100 -39.40 -14.04 4.61
N GLN A 101 -38.50 -14.99 4.36
CA GLN A 101 -37.14 -14.96 4.90
C GLN A 101 -36.29 -13.81 4.30
N GLY A 102 -36.70 -13.22 3.19
CA GLY A 102 -36.08 -12.02 2.62
C GLY A 102 -36.12 -10.80 3.54
N TRP A 103 -37.08 -10.73 4.48
CA TRP A 103 -37.09 -9.70 5.53
C TRP A 103 -35.98 -9.92 6.56
N TRP A 104 -35.72 -11.16 6.95
CA TRP A 104 -34.58 -11.50 7.82
C TRP A 104 -33.25 -11.19 7.13
N ALA A 105 -33.15 -11.49 5.83
CA ALA A 105 -31.99 -11.12 5.02
C ALA A 105 -31.77 -9.59 5.01
N LEU A 106 -32.82 -8.79 4.85
CA LEU A 106 -32.75 -7.32 4.87
C LEU A 106 -32.23 -6.79 6.22
N HIS A 107 -32.84 -7.23 7.33
CA HIS A 107 -32.42 -6.78 8.66
C HIS A 107 -30.99 -7.24 8.99
N GLY A 108 -30.66 -8.49 8.67
CA GLY A 108 -29.32 -9.03 8.85
C GLY A 108 -28.27 -8.28 8.02
N TRP A 109 -28.59 -7.89 6.78
CA TRP A 109 -27.68 -7.13 5.92
C TRP A 109 -27.42 -5.71 6.45
N ASN A 110 -28.47 -5.01 6.90
CA ASN A 110 -28.32 -3.69 7.49
C ASN A 110 -27.54 -3.75 8.81
N LEU A 111 -27.81 -4.75 9.66
CA LEU A 111 -27.05 -4.98 10.88
C LEU A 111 -25.57 -5.26 10.57
N PHE A 112 -25.29 -6.07 9.54
CA PHE A 112 -23.94 -6.33 9.05
C PHE A 112 -23.22 -5.04 8.65
N LEU A 113 -23.84 -4.20 7.82
CA LEU A 113 -23.23 -2.95 7.35
C LEU A 113 -22.95 -1.98 8.51
N ILE A 114 -23.88 -1.84 9.45
CA ILE A 114 -23.73 -0.98 10.63
C ILE A 114 -22.65 -1.52 11.56
N ALA A 115 -22.78 -2.77 12.00
CA ALA A 115 -21.84 -3.40 12.94
C ALA A 115 -20.43 -3.48 12.35
N GLY A 116 -20.32 -3.79 11.06
CA GLY A 116 -19.05 -3.81 10.35
C GLY A 116 -18.42 -2.42 10.24
N SER A 117 -19.20 -1.40 9.90
CA SER A 117 -18.67 -0.03 9.85
C SER A 117 -18.15 0.41 11.22
N LEU A 118 -18.92 0.15 12.28
CA LEU A 118 -18.51 0.45 13.66
C LEU A 118 -17.28 -0.36 14.08
N SER A 119 -17.16 -1.63 13.69
CA SER A 119 -15.98 -2.44 14.04
C SER A 119 -14.70 -1.90 13.41
N LEU A 120 -14.76 -1.48 12.14
CA LEU A 120 -13.62 -0.88 11.46
C LEU A 120 -13.22 0.47 12.06
N LEU A 121 -14.19 1.32 12.44
CA LEU A 121 -13.93 2.58 13.14
C LEU A 121 -13.25 2.36 14.50
N MET A 122 -13.63 1.29 15.21
CA MET A 122 -12.98 0.85 16.46
C MET A 122 -11.56 0.32 16.26
N GLY A 123 -11.16 0.02 15.01
CA GLY A 123 -9.84 -0.52 14.67
C GLY A 123 -9.80 -2.04 14.56
N TYR A 124 -10.94 -2.74 14.64
CA TYR A 124 -10.99 -4.18 14.38
C TYR A 124 -10.84 -4.44 12.87
N ASN A 125 -9.60 -4.72 12.45
CA ASN A 125 -9.22 -4.89 11.06
C ASN A 125 -8.38 -6.17 10.91
N SER A 126 -8.77 -7.05 9.98
CA SER A 126 -8.02 -8.29 9.68
C SER A 126 -6.71 -8.07 8.93
N GLY A 127 -6.51 -6.88 8.33
CA GLY A 127 -5.34 -6.55 7.52
C GLY A 127 -5.38 -7.09 6.09
N VAL A 128 -6.48 -7.70 5.66
CA VAL A 128 -6.68 -8.22 4.30
C VAL A 128 -7.58 -7.26 3.52
N GLU A 129 -7.10 -6.76 2.37
CA GLU A 129 -7.83 -5.77 1.58
C GLU A 129 -9.15 -6.34 1.04
N ALA A 130 -10.24 -5.59 1.22
CA ALA A 130 -11.62 -6.03 0.95
C ALA A 130 -12.12 -7.22 1.82
N ALA A 131 -11.34 -7.69 2.80
CA ALA A 131 -11.68 -8.72 3.78
C ALA A 131 -11.50 -8.24 5.22
N GLU A 132 -11.53 -6.93 5.45
CA GLU A 132 -11.15 -6.30 6.73
C GLU A 132 -12.06 -6.66 7.91
N TYR A 133 -13.32 -7.04 7.65
CA TYR A 133 -14.28 -7.31 8.71
C TYR A 133 -13.85 -8.49 9.61
N PRO A 134 -14.01 -8.36 10.94
CA PRO A 134 -13.71 -9.43 11.87
C PRO A 134 -14.73 -10.58 11.74
N TRP A 135 -14.38 -11.78 12.21
CA TRP A 135 -15.22 -12.98 12.06
C TRP A 135 -16.67 -12.84 12.57
N PRO A 136 -17.00 -12.15 13.68
CA PRO A 136 -18.39 -12.08 14.14
C PRO A 136 -19.28 -11.32 13.16
N VAL A 137 -18.74 -10.26 12.55
CA VAL A 137 -19.42 -9.47 11.52
C VAL A 137 -19.55 -10.30 10.23
N ASN A 138 -18.52 -11.09 9.89
CA ASN A 138 -18.56 -11.96 8.72
C ASN A 138 -19.65 -13.03 8.79
N LEU A 139 -20.00 -13.54 9.98
CA LEU A 139 -21.10 -14.50 10.13
C LEU A 139 -22.43 -13.95 9.62
N LEU A 140 -22.72 -12.67 9.84
CA LEU A 140 -23.93 -12.03 9.30
C LEU A 140 -23.88 -11.96 7.76
N ARG A 141 -22.74 -11.54 7.20
CA ARG A 141 -22.51 -11.49 5.75
C ARG A 141 -22.72 -12.86 5.12
N TYR A 142 -22.12 -13.91 5.70
CA TYR A 142 -22.23 -15.28 5.21
C TYR A 142 -23.65 -15.84 5.35
N GLY A 143 -24.29 -15.62 6.50
CA GLY A 143 -25.65 -16.08 6.74
C GLY A 143 -26.64 -15.48 5.75
N VAL A 144 -26.56 -14.16 5.51
CA VAL A 144 -27.47 -13.48 4.57
C VAL A 144 -27.21 -13.90 3.12
N LEU A 145 -25.95 -13.87 2.66
CA LEU A 145 -25.64 -14.27 1.28
C LEU A 145 -25.90 -15.76 1.04
N GLY A 146 -25.64 -16.62 2.02
CA GLY A 146 -25.97 -18.04 1.96
C GLY A 146 -27.48 -18.26 1.84
N LEU A 147 -28.28 -17.54 2.64
CA LEU A 147 -29.73 -17.56 2.58
C LEU A 147 -30.27 -17.11 1.21
N VAL A 148 -29.83 -15.94 0.72
CA VAL A 148 -30.27 -15.43 -0.59
C VAL A 148 -29.84 -16.37 -1.71
N THR A 149 -28.61 -16.91 -1.64
CA THR A 149 -28.11 -17.89 -2.61
C THR A 149 -29.00 -19.14 -2.64
N ALA A 150 -29.31 -19.71 -1.48
CA ALA A 150 -30.20 -20.86 -1.40
C ALA A 150 -31.60 -20.55 -1.98
N GLN A 151 -32.18 -19.39 -1.67
CA GLN A 151 -33.47 -18.97 -2.22
C GLN A 151 -33.42 -18.87 -3.75
N VAL A 152 -32.41 -18.21 -4.30
CA VAL A 152 -32.26 -18.02 -5.75
C VAL A 152 -32.04 -19.37 -6.44
N LEU A 153 -31.09 -20.19 -5.97
CA LEU A 153 -30.76 -21.48 -6.58
C LEU A 153 -31.96 -22.44 -6.55
N ILE A 154 -32.68 -22.56 -5.43
CA ILE A 154 -33.86 -23.43 -5.34
C ILE A 154 -34.98 -22.91 -6.27
N THR A 155 -35.15 -21.59 -6.37
CA THR A 155 -36.13 -20.98 -7.29
C THR A 155 -35.78 -21.26 -8.75
N LEU A 156 -34.49 -21.21 -9.11
CA LEU A 156 -34.00 -21.54 -10.45
C LEU A 156 -34.17 -23.02 -10.82
N LEU A 157 -33.90 -23.92 -9.87
CA LEU A 157 -34.08 -25.36 -10.07
C LEU A 157 -35.55 -25.75 -10.21
N ARG A 158 -36.45 -25.00 -9.57
CA ARG A 158 -37.90 -25.22 -9.64
C ARG A 158 -38.62 -24.28 -10.63
N ARG A 159 -37.89 -23.64 -11.55
CA ARG A 159 -38.45 -22.69 -12.52
C ARG A 159 -39.51 -23.33 -13.41
N ARG A 160 -40.50 -22.54 -13.84
CA ARG A 160 -41.52 -22.94 -14.81
C ARG A 160 -41.10 -22.63 -16.24
N GLU A 161 -40.36 -21.54 -16.42
CA GLU A 161 -39.81 -21.14 -17.71
C GLU A 161 -38.72 -22.11 -18.18
N ARG A 162 -38.92 -22.71 -19.37
CA ARG A 162 -37.96 -23.68 -19.93
C ARG A 162 -36.67 -23.00 -20.43
N GLY A 163 -36.76 -21.75 -20.87
CA GLY A 163 -35.62 -20.96 -21.33
C GLY A 163 -34.72 -20.53 -20.16
N PHE A 164 -33.40 -20.66 -20.32
CA PHE A 164 -32.44 -20.22 -19.33
C PHE A 164 -31.82 -18.89 -19.80
N TYR A 165 -32.41 -17.77 -19.37
CA TYR A 165 -32.01 -16.42 -19.80
C TYR A 165 -30.59 -16.06 -19.33
N VAL A 166 -29.91 -15.20 -20.10
CA VAL A 166 -28.49 -14.85 -19.89
C VAL A 166 -28.23 -14.34 -18.47
N SER A 167 -29.09 -13.47 -17.93
CA SER A 167 -28.95 -12.96 -16.55
C SER A 167 -28.92 -14.06 -15.50
N LEU A 168 -29.62 -15.18 -15.71
CA LEU A 168 -29.63 -16.30 -14.76
C LEU A 168 -28.27 -17.00 -14.70
N TRP A 169 -27.51 -17.05 -15.80
CA TRP A 169 -26.18 -17.64 -15.83
C TRP A 169 -25.24 -16.85 -14.94
N TYR A 170 -25.24 -15.53 -15.14
CA TYR A 170 -24.42 -14.59 -14.38
C TYR A 170 -24.80 -14.54 -12.89
N VAL A 171 -26.08 -14.47 -12.53
CA VAL A 171 -26.49 -14.48 -11.11
C VAL A 171 -26.09 -15.78 -10.42
N MET A 172 -26.33 -16.93 -11.07
CA MET A 172 -26.02 -18.23 -10.50
C MET A 172 -24.52 -18.38 -10.27
N ALA A 173 -23.70 -18.03 -11.26
CA ALA A 173 -22.25 -18.06 -11.12
C ALA A 173 -21.77 -17.08 -10.03
N ALA A 174 -22.30 -15.84 -10.03
CA ALA A 174 -21.90 -14.82 -9.06
C ALA A 174 -22.15 -15.26 -7.61
N LEU A 175 -23.34 -15.79 -7.30
CA LEU A 175 -23.69 -16.21 -5.95
C LEU A 175 -22.84 -17.39 -5.48
N VAL A 176 -22.61 -18.38 -6.35
CA VAL A 176 -21.77 -19.56 -6.02
C VAL A 176 -20.32 -19.14 -5.78
N TRP A 177 -19.72 -18.41 -6.72
CA TRP A 177 -18.33 -17.96 -6.58
C TRP A 177 -18.14 -17.05 -5.37
N THR A 178 -19.11 -16.17 -5.08
CA THR A 178 -19.01 -15.27 -3.93
C THR A 178 -18.95 -16.04 -2.62
N LEU A 179 -19.79 -17.06 -2.44
CA LEU A 179 -19.73 -17.88 -1.22
C LEU A 179 -18.38 -18.59 -1.06
N LEU A 180 -17.83 -19.13 -2.15
CA LEU A 180 -16.51 -19.76 -2.14
C LEU A 180 -15.39 -18.75 -1.83
N ASN A 181 -15.45 -17.58 -2.46
CA ASN A 181 -14.46 -16.52 -2.27
C ASN A 181 -14.51 -15.93 -0.85
N LEU A 182 -15.70 -15.83 -0.27
CA LEU A 182 -15.88 -15.33 1.08
C LEU A 182 -15.24 -16.24 2.14
N ILE A 183 -15.22 -17.56 1.91
CA ILE A 183 -14.49 -18.51 2.75
C ILE A 183 -12.97 -18.30 2.60
N LEU A 184 -12.49 -18.11 1.36
CA LEU A 184 -11.09 -17.81 1.10
C LEU A 184 -10.63 -16.56 1.87
N GLY A 185 -11.36 -15.45 1.76
CA GLY A 185 -10.96 -14.18 2.35
C GLY A 185 -11.17 -14.03 3.85
N GLY A 186 -12.28 -14.53 4.38
CA GLY A 186 -12.64 -14.32 5.79
C GLY A 186 -12.47 -15.53 6.70
N VAL A 187 -12.03 -16.69 6.17
CA VAL A 187 -11.68 -17.87 6.96
C VAL A 187 -10.24 -18.30 6.68
N ILE A 188 -9.89 -18.57 5.41
CA ILE A 188 -8.59 -19.14 5.06
C ILE A 188 -7.47 -18.13 5.29
N LEU A 189 -7.49 -16.98 4.63
CA LEU A 189 -6.42 -15.97 4.73
C LEU A 189 -6.13 -15.49 6.17
N PRO A 190 -7.13 -15.25 7.04
CA PRO A 190 -6.87 -14.72 8.39
C PRO A 190 -6.60 -15.79 9.44
N TYR A 191 -7.10 -17.03 9.28
CA TYR A 191 -7.10 -18.03 10.36
C TYR A 191 -6.41 -19.36 10.02
N VAL A 192 -6.14 -19.66 8.76
CA VAL A 192 -5.31 -20.81 8.39
C VAL A 192 -3.88 -20.32 8.30
N GLU A 193 -2.95 -20.97 9.00
CA GLU A 193 -1.53 -20.62 8.96
C GLU A 193 -1.00 -20.75 7.53
N MET A 194 -0.86 -19.60 6.87
CA MET A 194 -0.39 -19.45 5.50
C MET A 194 0.51 -18.23 5.49
N THR A 195 1.74 -18.40 5.95
CA THR A 195 2.74 -17.33 5.97
C THR A 195 3.45 -17.24 4.61
N GLY A 196 4.36 -16.28 4.46
CA GLY A 196 5.17 -16.16 3.25
C GLY A 196 4.44 -15.50 2.08
N ILE A 197 5.08 -15.55 0.91
CA ILE A 197 4.57 -14.90 -0.30
C ILE A 197 3.34 -15.64 -0.90
N SER A 198 3.09 -16.87 -0.44
CA SER A 198 1.89 -17.64 -0.76
C SER A 198 0.62 -16.99 -0.22
N ASN A 199 0.70 -16.34 0.94
CA ASN A 199 -0.40 -15.53 1.49
C ASN A 199 -0.82 -14.42 0.50
N ALA A 200 0.17 -13.70 -0.03
CA ALA A 200 -0.04 -12.64 -1.01
C ALA A 200 -0.68 -13.14 -2.30
N THR A 201 -0.25 -14.32 -2.73
CA THR A 201 -0.76 -14.95 -3.94
C THR A 201 -2.25 -15.27 -3.83
N LEU A 202 -2.69 -15.86 -2.71
CA LEU A 202 -4.10 -16.14 -2.45
C LEU A 202 -4.92 -14.88 -2.18
N HIS A 203 -4.34 -13.89 -1.51
CA HIS A 203 -5.00 -12.59 -1.35
C HIS A 203 -5.24 -11.90 -2.70
N GLY A 204 -4.30 -11.99 -3.64
CA GLY A 204 -4.45 -11.46 -5.00
C GLY A 204 -5.64 -12.07 -5.74
N LEU A 205 -5.86 -13.38 -5.58
CA LEU A 205 -7.06 -14.04 -6.07
C LEU A 205 -8.32 -13.49 -5.38
N TYR A 206 -8.32 -13.44 -4.04
CA TYR A 206 -9.47 -12.98 -3.27
C TYR A 206 -9.94 -11.58 -3.66
N ILE A 207 -9.03 -10.60 -3.64
CA ILE A 207 -9.38 -9.19 -3.89
C ILE A 207 -9.93 -9.02 -5.30
N HIS A 208 -9.34 -9.71 -6.29
CA HIS A 208 -9.80 -9.66 -7.66
C HIS A 208 -11.14 -10.39 -7.84
N TYR A 209 -11.39 -11.47 -7.10
CA TYR A 209 -12.66 -12.20 -7.14
C TYR A 209 -13.82 -11.41 -6.54
N VAL A 210 -13.57 -10.50 -5.59
CA VAL A 210 -14.62 -9.58 -5.11
C VAL A 210 -15.15 -8.72 -6.28
N VAL A 211 -14.28 -8.17 -7.11
CA VAL A 211 -14.71 -7.36 -8.27
C VAL A 211 -15.19 -8.25 -9.42
N GLY A 212 -14.53 -9.38 -9.61
CA GLY A 212 -14.63 -10.19 -10.80
C GLY A 212 -15.64 -11.30 -10.83
N LEU A 213 -15.82 -11.94 -9.68
CA LEU A 213 -16.70 -13.09 -9.53
C LEU A 213 -17.96 -12.72 -8.72
N TRP A 214 -17.97 -11.58 -8.04
CA TRP A 214 -19.19 -11.02 -7.44
C TRP A 214 -19.72 -9.83 -8.24
N ILE A 215 -19.03 -8.69 -8.18
CA ILE A 215 -19.57 -7.41 -8.68
C ILE A 215 -19.84 -7.47 -10.19
N THR A 216 -18.87 -7.92 -10.97
CA THR A 216 -18.96 -7.96 -12.44
C THR A 216 -20.11 -8.83 -12.92
N PRO A 217 -20.17 -10.15 -12.63
CA PRO A 217 -21.25 -10.99 -13.12
C PRO A 217 -22.62 -10.56 -12.56
N ALA A 218 -22.72 -10.21 -11.28
CA ALA A 218 -24.00 -9.79 -10.72
C ALA A 218 -24.49 -8.46 -11.32
N GLY A 219 -23.58 -7.52 -11.56
CA GLY A 219 -23.89 -6.25 -12.24
C GLY A 219 -24.27 -6.45 -13.71
N LEU A 220 -23.54 -7.31 -14.44
CA LEU A 220 -23.89 -7.68 -15.80
C LEU A 220 -25.26 -8.36 -15.88
N ALA A 221 -25.64 -9.17 -14.89
CA ALA A 221 -26.98 -9.75 -14.85
C ALA A 221 -28.08 -8.69 -14.79
N VAL A 222 -27.88 -7.63 -14.00
CA VAL A 222 -28.78 -6.47 -13.92
C VAL A 222 -28.85 -5.76 -15.27
N VAL A 223 -27.70 -5.47 -15.89
CA VAL A 223 -27.66 -4.80 -17.19
C VAL A 223 -28.36 -5.62 -18.28
N TYR A 224 -28.08 -6.93 -18.37
CA TYR A 224 -28.72 -7.82 -19.33
C TYR A 224 -30.23 -7.94 -19.14
N TYR A 225 -30.73 -7.86 -17.90
CA TYR A 225 -32.15 -7.95 -17.64
C TYR A 225 -32.88 -6.64 -17.93
N PHE A 226 -32.36 -5.52 -17.43
CA PHE A 226 -33.07 -4.25 -17.52
C PHE A 226 -32.85 -3.52 -18.84
N MET A 227 -31.76 -3.73 -19.56
CA MET A 227 -31.49 -3.00 -20.80
C MET A 227 -32.57 -3.26 -21.89
N PRO A 228 -32.92 -4.52 -22.22
CA PRO A 228 -33.98 -4.80 -23.20
C PRO A 228 -35.33 -4.23 -22.76
N LEU A 229 -35.62 -4.29 -21.45
CA LEU A 229 -36.87 -3.79 -20.87
C LEU A 229 -36.97 -2.26 -20.92
N ALA A 230 -35.89 -1.56 -20.59
CA ALA A 230 -35.83 -0.10 -20.56
C ALA A 230 -35.81 0.49 -21.98
N ALA A 231 -35.04 -0.12 -22.88
CA ALA A 231 -35.02 0.24 -24.30
C ALA A 231 -36.25 -0.26 -25.06
N LYS A 232 -37.07 -1.13 -24.45
CA LYS A 232 -38.22 -1.81 -25.06
C LYS A 232 -37.85 -2.52 -26.36
N ASN A 233 -36.63 -3.04 -26.46
CA ASN A 233 -36.10 -3.70 -27.66
C ASN A 233 -35.66 -5.13 -27.32
N ALA A 234 -35.59 -5.98 -28.33
CA ALA A 234 -35.04 -7.32 -28.19
C ALA A 234 -33.53 -7.28 -27.89
N LEU A 235 -33.04 -8.23 -27.10
CA LEU A 235 -31.62 -8.43 -26.86
C LEU A 235 -30.91 -8.74 -28.18
N TYR A 236 -29.85 -8.00 -28.46
CA TYR A 236 -29.19 -8.04 -29.78
C TYR A 236 -28.71 -9.43 -30.21
N SER A 237 -28.01 -10.18 -29.35
CA SER A 237 -27.54 -11.52 -29.69
C SER A 237 -27.35 -12.46 -28.50
N HIS A 238 -28.11 -13.55 -28.50
CA HIS A 238 -27.94 -14.64 -27.55
C HIS A 238 -26.59 -15.37 -27.72
N ARG A 239 -26.07 -15.53 -28.95
CA ARG A 239 -24.79 -16.22 -29.19
C ARG A 239 -23.60 -15.43 -28.64
N ILE A 240 -23.62 -14.10 -28.81
CA ILE A 240 -22.59 -13.22 -28.25
C ILE A 240 -22.67 -13.24 -26.72
N SER A 241 -23.87 -13.34 -26.15
CA SER A 241 -24.05 -13.52 -24.69
C SER A 241 -23.37 -14.79 -24.17
N LEU A 242 -23.48 -15.90 -24.91
CA LEU A 242 -22.84 -17.17 -24.56
C LEU A 242 -21.32 -17.06 -24.60
N LEU A 243 -20.77 -16.45 -25.66
CA LEU A 243 -19.34 -16.16 -25.77
C LEU A 243 -18.85 -15.29 -24.61
N GLY A 244 -19.57 -14.22 -24.30
CA GLY A 244 -19.23 -13.30 -23.21
C GLY A 244 -19.21 -13.99 -21.84
N PHE A 245 -20.25 -14.78 -21.53
CA PHE A 245 -20.33 -15.49 -20.26
C PHE A 245 -19.19 -16.51 -20.08
N TRP A 246 -18.97 -17.39 -21.07
CA TRP A 246 -18.00 -18.47 -20.94
C TRP A 246 -16.55 -18.00 -21.01
N SER A 247 -16.26 -16.99 -21.83
CA SER A 247 -14.92 -16.38 -21.83
C SER A 247 -14.63 -15.65 -20.53
N LEU A 248 -15.61 -14.98 -19.93
CA LEU A 248 -15.47 -14.40 -18.59
C LEU A 248 -15.21 -15.50 -17.55
N ALA A 249 -16.03 -16.55 -17.52
CA ALA A 249 -15.89 -17.65 -16.57
C ALA A 249 -14.54 -18.38 -16.67
N LEU A 250 -13.96 -18.47 -17.88
CA LEU A 250 -12.67 -19.11 -18.11
C LEU A 250 -11.49 -18.22 -17.70
N PHE A 251 -11.45 -16.96 -18.15
CA PHE A 251 -10.26 -16.12 -18.00
C PHE A 251 -10.18 -15.42 -16.65
N TYR A 252 -11.31 -14.93 -16.12
CA TYR A 252 -11.34 -14.09 -14.94
C TYR A 252 -10.74 -14.76 -13.69
N PRO A 253 -11.00 -16.05 -13.41
CA PRO A 253 -10.44 -16.72 -12.23
C PRO A 253 -8.90 -16.67 -12.13
N PHE A 254 -8.18 -16.50 -13.25
CA PHE A 254 -6.71 -16.54 -13.28
C PHE A 254 -6.05 -15.15 -13.18
N VAL A 255 -6.82 -14.08 -12.95
CA VAL A 255 -6.31 -12.71 -13.08
C VAL A 255 -5.67 -12.17 -11.79
N GLY A 256 -5.92 -12.76 -10.61
CA GLY A 256 -5.62 -12.12 -9.32
C GLY A 256 -4.18 -11.61 -9.10
N LEU A 257 -3.18 -12.28 -9.66
CA LEU A 257 -1.77 -11.89 -9.47
C LEU A 257 -1.35 -10.60 -10.21
N HIS A 258 -2.22 -9.99 -11.02
CA HIS A 258 -1.91 -8.75 -11.70
C HIS A 258 -1.80 -7.57 -10.72
N HIS A 259 -2.30 -7.73 -9.48
CA HIS A 259 -2.16 -6.79 -8.38
C HIS A 259 -0.74 -6.78 -7.79
N TYR A 260 0.08 -7.81 -8.05
CA TYR A 260 1.41 -7.97 -7.46
C TYR A 260 2.48 -8.19 -8.51
N VAL A 261 2.32 -7.56 -9.68
CA VAL A 261 3.36 -7.58 -10.72
C VAL A 261 4.61 -6.89 -10.19
N PHE A 262 5.77 -7.51 -10.44
CA PHE A 262 7.08 -7.13 -9.90
C PHE A 262 7.25 -7.35 -8.39
N SER A 263 6.32 -8.04 -7.73
CA SER A 263 6.53 -8.54 -6.36
C SER A 263 7.48 -9.75 -6.36
N PRO A 264 7.89 -10.23 -5.17
CA PRO A 264 8.67 -11.45 -5.01
C PRO A 264 7.94 -12.76 -5.38
N ILE A 265 6.68 -12.70 -5.84
CA ILE A 265 5.95 -13.87 -6.36
C ILE A 265 6.64 -14.36 -7.65
N PRO A 266 6.77 -15.68 -7.90
CA PRO A 266 7.44 -16.17 -9.10
C PRO A 266 6.83 -15.60 -10.40
N TYR A 267 7.71 -15.15 -11.30
CA TYR A 267 7.34 -14.36 -12.49
C TYR A 267 6.42 -15.09 -13.49
N GLN A 268 6.48 -16.42 -13.49
CA GLN A 268 5.63 -17.26 -14.35
C GLN A 268 4.14 -17.10 -13.99
N HIS A 269 3.81 -17.09 -12.70
CA HIS A 269 2.42 -16.91 -12.24
C HIS A 269 1.90 -15.50 -12.52
N GLN A 270 2.76 -14.48 -12.34
CA GLN A 270 2.44 -13.11 -12.77
C GLN A 270 2.14 -13.07 -14.27
N THR A 271 2.91 -13.78 -15.11
CA THR A 271 2.71 -13.80 -16.57
C THR A 271 1.37 -14.41 -16.97
N ILE A 272 0.97 -15.52 -16.35
CA ILE A 272 -0.33 -16.17 -16.60
C ILE A 272 -1.48 -15.20 -16.30
N SER A 273 -1.38 -14.50 -15.18
CA SER A 273 -2.37 -13.50 -14.79
C SER A 273 -2.42 -12.32 -15.79
N ILE A 274 -1.29 -11.84 -16.30
CA ILE A 274 -1.26 -10.79 -17.33
C ILE A 274 -1.90 -11.28 -18.63
N MET A 275 -1.57 -12.50 -19.08
CA MET A 275 -2.15 -13.06 -20.31
C MET A 275 -3.67 -13.18 -20.20
N THR A 276 -4.17 -13.72 -19.08
CA THR A 276 -5.62 -13.86 -18.85
C THR A 276 -6.32 -12.52 -18.64
N SER A 277 -5.65 -11.53 -18.04
CA SER A 277 -6.12 -10.12 -17.97
C SER A 277 -6.35 -9.54 -19.36
N MET A 278 -5.41 -9.76 -20.29
CA MET A 278 -5.55 -9.30 -21.67
C MET A 278 -6.68 -10.03 -22.41
N MET A 279 -6.90 -11.31 -22.11
CA MET A 279 -7.99 -12.08 -22.74
C MET A 279 -9.39 -11.65 -22.28
N LEU A 280 -9.52 -10.92 -21.15
CA LEU A 280 -10.78 -10.31 -20.74
C LEU A 280 -11.31 -9.26 -21.74
N ILE A 281 -10.51 -8.82 -22.70
CA ILE A 281 -10.98 -8.00 -23.83
C ILE A 281 -12.12 -8.69 -24.61
N VAL A 282 -12.09 -10.02 -24.72
CA VAL A 282 -13.10 -10.83 -25.45
C VAL A 282 -14.49 -10.73 -24.79
N PRO A 283 -14.66 -11.08 -23.50
CA PRO A 283 -15.95 -10.93 -22.84
C PRO A 283 -16.41 -9.47 -22.77
N VAL A 284 -15.49 -8.51 -22.63
CA VAL A 284 -15.84 -7.08 -22.59
C VAL A 284 -16.53 -6.66 -23.89
N TRP A 285 -15.90 -6.90 -25.04
CA TRP A 285 -16.50 -6.53 -26.34
C TRP A 285 -17.78 -7.29 -26.62
N ALA A 286 -17.88 -8.56 -26.22
CA ALA A 286 -19.09 -9.35 -26.37
C ALA A 286 -20.27 -8.70 -25.63
N VAL A 287 -20.07 -8.32 -24.36
CA VAL A 287 -21.10 -7.65 -23.55
C VAL A 287 -21.46 -6.29 -24.15
N VAL A 288 -20.48 -5.43 -24.40
CA VAL A 288 -20.69 -4.06 -24.89
C VAL A 288 -21.46 -4.07 -26.22
N THR A 289 -21.05 -4.93 -27.16
CA THR A 289 -21.73 -5.09 -28.44
C THR A 289 -23.20 -5.48 -28.25
N ASN A 290 -23.48 -6.36 -27.29
CA ASN A 290 -24.83 -6.81 -27.04
C ASN A 290 -25.71 -5.70 -26.42
N ILE A 291 -25.17 -4.93 -25.48
CA ILE A 291 -25.90 -3.84 -24.82
C ILE A 291 -26.16 -2.65 -25.77
N PHE A 292 -25.12 -2.15 -26.45
CA PHE A 292 -25.29 -1.07 -27.44
C PHE A 292 -26.11 -1.53 -28.66
N GLY A 293 -25.93 -2.78 -29.09
CA GLY A 293 -26.75 -3.39 -30.14
C GLY A 293 -28.23 -3.45 -29.78
N THR A 294 -28.57 -3.66 -28.50
CA THR A 294 -29.95 -3.66 -28.00
C THR A 294 -30.60 -2.27 -28.09
N ALA A 295 -29.81 -1.19 -28.01
CA ALA A 295 -30.32 0.17 -28.21
C ALA A 295 -30.48 0.56 -29.71
N LYS A 296 -29.97 -0.25 -30.64
CA LYS A 296 -29.96 0.07 -32.08
C LYS A 296 -31.37 0.31 -32.60
N GLY A 297 -31.54 1.40 -33.36
CA GLY A 297 -32.83 1.83 -33.89
C GLY A 297 -33.71 2.64 -32.94
N ARG A 298 -33.35 2.74 -31.65
CA ARG A 298 -34.14 3.46 -30.61
C ARG A 298 -33.38 4.56 -29.88
N TRP A 299 -32.18 4.92 -30.37
CA TRP A 299 -31.34 5.97 -29.77
C TRP A 299 -32.06 7.31 -29.60
N GLY A 300 -32.81 7.76 -30.60
CA GLY A 300 -33.56 9.02 -30.53
C GLY A 300 -34.61 9.02 -29.40
N GLU A 301 -35.33 7.91 -29.25
CA GLU A 301 -36.32 7.74 -28.17
C GLU A 301 -35.66 7.66 -26.80
N ILE A 302 -34.58 6.89 -26.67
CA ILE A 302 -33.85 6.75 -25.40
C ILE A 302 -33.28 8.10 -24.97
N VAL A 303 -32.54 8.78 -25.85
CA VAL A 303 -31.84 10.03 -25.52
C VAL A 303 -32.83 11.18 -25.31
N GLY A 304 -33.84 11.31 -26.18
CA GLY A 304 -34.85 12.37 -26.10
C GLY A 304 -35.93 12.14 -25.04
N GLY A 305 -36.13 10.90 -24.60
CA GLY A 305 -37.17 10.55 -23.64
C GLY A 305 -36.87 10.99 -22.20
N ASN A 306 -37.93 11.22 -21.44
CA ASN A 306 -37.88 11.80 -20.09
C ASN A 306 -38.64 10.97 -19.02
N THR A 307 -39.01 9.74 -19.35
CA THR A 307 -39.66 8.81 -18.41
C THR A 307 -38.63 7.98 -17.64
N ALA A 308 -39.07 7.28 -16.60
CA ALA A 308 -38.22 6.40 -15.81
C ALA A 308 -37.49 5.34 -16.65
N ASP A 309 -38.18 4.75 -17.64
CA ASP A 309 -37.59 3.75 -18.54
C ASP A 309 -36.47 4.35 -19.40
N HIS A 310 -36.66 5.58 -19.90
CA HIS A 310 -35.62 6.28 -20.67
C HIS A 310 -34.39 6.60 -19.80
N TYR A 311 -34.58 7.07 -18.57
CA TYR A 311 -33.45 7.30 -17.65
C TYR A 311 -32.76 6.00 -17.24
N SER A 312 -33.52 4.93 -17.01
CA SER A 312 -32.96 3.59 -16.79
C SER A 312 -32.04 3.18 -17.94
N ALA A 313 -32.51 3.29 -19.19
CA ALA A 313 -31.70 2.99 -20.37
C ALA A 313 -30.46 3.90 -20.48
N LYS A 314 -30.57 5.21 -20.18
CA LYS A 314 -29.41 6.13 -20.17
C LYS A 314 -28.35 5.72 -19.16
N PHE A 315 -28.73 5.38 -17.92
CA PHE A 315 -27.79 4.91 -16.91
C PHE A 315 -27.19 3.54 -17.27
N LEU A 316 -27.96 2.61 -17.84
CA LEU A 316 -27.44 1.31 -18.28
C LEU A 316 -26.48 1.42 -19.47
N LEU A 317 -26.72 2.34 -20.41
CA LEU A 317 -25.79 2.65 -21.49
C LEU A 317 -24.52 3.33 -20.97
N LEU A 318 -24.65 4.24 -20.02
CA LEU A 318 -23.50 4.86 -19.35
C LEU A 318 -22.66 3.82 -18.59
N SER A 319 -23.31 2.90 -17.87
CA SER A 319 -22.68 1.74 -17.23
C SER A 319 -21.89 0.92 -18.25
N ALA A 320 -22.49 0.57 -19.40
CA ALA A 320 -21.81 -0.20 -20.43
C ALA A 320 -20.63 0.55 -21.09
N LEU A 321 -20.70 1.88 -21.19
CA LEU A 321 -19.58 2.70 -21.65
C LEU A 321 -18.41 2.64 -20.66
N PHE A 322 -18.66 2.87 -19.37
CA PHE A 322 -17.63 2.76 -18.35
C PHE A 322 -17.11 1.34 -18.19
N TYR A 323 -17.96 0.32 -18.40
CA TYR A 323 -17.51 -1.08 -18.45
C TYR A 323 -16.44 -1.28 -19.52
N LEU A 324 -16.67 -0.75 -20.73
CA LEU A 324 -15.67 -0.79 -21.80
C LEU A 324 -14.38 -0.08 -21.37
N LEU A 325 -14.49 1.17 -20.91
CA LEU A 325 -13.33 2.00 -20.58
C LEU A 325 -12.51 1.42 -19.42
N ALA A 326 -13.17 1.05 -18.33
CA ALA A 326 -12.52 0.59 -17.12
C ALA A 326 -11.96 -0.83 -17.27
N CYS A 327 -12.64 -1.73 -17.98
CA CYS A 327 -12.09 -3.06 -18.26
C CYS A 327 -10.97 -3.01 -19.30
N PHE A 328 -11.05 -2.12 -20.32
CA PHE A 328 -9.92 -1.89 -21.22
C PHE A 328 -8.69 -1.34 -20.47
N GLN A 329 -8.92 -0.38 -19.57
CA GLN A 329 -7.88 0.10 -18.66
C GLN A 329 -7.33 -1.06 -17.81
N GLY A 330 -8.18 -1.86 -17.17
CA GLY A 330 -7.75 -2.99 -16.31
C GLY A 330 -6.93 -4.05 -17.06
N SER A 331 -7.29 -4.36 -18.30
CA SER A 331 -6.50 -5.26 -19.15
C SER A 331 -5.15 -4.65 -19.51
N THR A 332 -5.11 -3.38 -19.92
CA THR A 332 -3.86 -2.72 -20.35
C THR A 332 -2.94 -2.40 -19.19
N GLU A 333 -3.48 -2.02 -18.03
CA GLU A 333 -2.69 -1.70 -16.83
C GLU A 333 -1.99 -2.93 -16.28
N ALA A 334 -2.49 -4.15 -16.50
CA ALA A 334 -1.81 -5.38 -16.12
C ALA A 334 -0.49 -5.62 -16.90
N LEU A 335 -0.30 -4.99 -18.07
CA LEU A 335 0.93 -5.12 -18.83
C LEU A 335 2.11 -4.57 -18.03
N ARG A 336 3.25 -5.27 -18.06
CA ARG A 336 4.43 -4.90 -17.27
C ARG A 336 4.92 -3.48 -17.48
N ARG A 337 4.93 -3.00 -18.72
CA ARG A 337 5.32 -1.63 -19.04
C ARG A 337 4.33 -0.59 -18.52
N MET A 338 3.04 -0.92 -18.49
CA MET A 338 2.06 -0.05 -17.86
C MET A 338 2.23 -0.08 -16.33
N GLN A 339 2.27 -1.28 -15.73
CA GLN A 339 2.49 -1.47 -14.28
C GLN A 339 3.76 -0.78 -13.75
N GLU A 340 4.86 -0.75 -14.51
CA GLU A 340 6.07 -0.04 -14.08
C GLU A 340 5.77 1.40 -13.63
N LEU A 341 4.94 2.08 -14.43
CA LEU A 341 4.52 3.47 -14.25
C LEU A 341 3.27 3.61 -13.37
N THR A 342 2.28 2.73 -13.54
CA THR A 342 0.95 2.89 -12.94
C THR A 342 0.79 2.18 -11.61
N HIS A 343 1.64 1.19 -11.27
CA HIS A 343 1.53 0.53 -9.97
C HIS A 343 1.74 1.54 -8.86
N PHE A 344 0.95 1.39 -7.81
CA PHE A 344 0.97 2.21 -6.61
C PHE A 344 0.55 3.68 -6.78
N SER A 345 0.22 4.14 -7.98
CA SER A 345 -0.25 5.50 -8.20
C SER A 345 -1.78 5.61 -8.16
N ASP A 346 -2.30 6.84 -8.25
CA ASP A 346 -3.75 7.08 -8.38
C ASP A 346 -4.37 6.48 -9.68
N PHE A 347 -3.56 5.93 -10.60
CA PHE A 347 -4.06 5.19 -11.75
C PHE A 347 -4.90 3.97 -11.34
N VAL A 348 -4.46 3.23 -10.32
CA VAL A 348 -5.21 2.10 -9.73
C VAL A 348 -6.54 2.58 -9.10
N ILE A 349 -6.56 3.82 -8.59
CA ILE A 349 -7.72 4.39 -7.92
C ILE A 349 -8.72 4.86 -8.98
N SER A 350 -8.24 5.36 -10.11
CA SER A 350 -9.05 5.58 -11.31
C SER A 350 -9.73 4.29 -11.77
N HIS A 351 -8.97 3.18 -11.89
CA HIS A 351 -9.51 1.88 -12.31
C HIS A 351 -10.64 1.42 -11.39
N SER A 352 -10.40 1.43 -10.07
CA SER A 352 -11.39 0.99 -9.08
C SER A 352 -12.66 1.86 -9.06
N HIS A 353 -12.54 3.18 -9.18
CA HIS A 353 -13.72 4.06 -9.27
C HIS A 353 -14.47 3.89 -10.59
N GLY A 354 -13.76 3.72 -11.71
CA GLY A 354 -14.36 3.48 -13.03
C GLY A 354 -15.09 2.14 -13.12
N THR A 355 -14.52 1.09 -12.52
CA THR A 355 -15.14 -0.25 -12.48
C THR A 355 -16.30 -0.30 -11.50
N ILE A 356 -16.09 0.04 -10.23
CA ILE A 356 -17.14 -0.15 -9.22
C ILE A 356 -18.24 0.90 -9.38
N PHE A 357 -17.90 2.19 -9.27
CA PHE A 357 -18.90 3.24 -9.36
C PHE A 357 -19.35 3.48 -10.81
N GLY A 358 -18.38 3.79 -11.68
CA GLY A 358 -18.60 4.16 -13.07
C GLY A 358 -19.38 3.10 -13.86
N THR A 359 -19.15 1.82 -13.55
CA THR A 359 -19.85 0.73 -14.21
C THR A 359 -21.00 0.20 -13.38
N PHE A 360 -20.73 -0.43 -12.23
CA PHE A 360 -21.70 -1.33 -11.63
C PHE A 360 -22.68 -0.63 -10.67
N VAL A 361 -22.24 0.37 -9.91
CA VAL A 361 -23.16 1.21 -9.12
C VAL A 361 -24.09 1.97 -10.07
N ILE A 362 -23.56 2.55 -11.16
CA ILE A 362 -24.37 3.17 -12.21
C ILE A 362 -25.36 2.16 -12.84
N GLY A 363 -24.93 0.92 -13.06
CA GLY A 363 -25.80 -0.15 -13.57
C GLY A 363 -26.98 -0.47 -12.63
N VAL A 364 -26.73 -0.66 -11.33
CA VAL A 364 -27.81 -0.91 -10.37
C VAL A 364 -28.71 0.31 -10.17
N MET A 365 -28.17 1.54 -10.23
CA MET A 365 -28.99 2.76 -10.27
C MET A 365 -29.94 2.77 -11.48
N GLY A 366 -29.46 2.36 -12.65
CA GLY A 366 -30.29 2.16 -13.85
C GLY A 366 -31.42 1.16 -13.62
N GLY A 367 -31.13 0.01 -12.99
CA GLY A 367 -32.15 -0.96 -12.58
C GLY A 367 -33.17 -0.38 -11.59
N MET A 368 -32.71 0.42 -10.62
CA MET A 368 -33.59 1.06 -9.65
C MET A 368 -34.52 2.10 -10.29
N TYR A 369 -34.06 2.89 -11.27
CA TYR A 369 -34.92 3.80 -12.04
C TYR A 369 -36.07 3.06 -12.74
N TYR A 370 -35.83 1.82 -13.19
CA TYR A 370 -36.87 0.99 -13.77
C TYR A 370 -37.83 0.43 -12.71
N VAL A 371 -37.30 -0.12 -11.61
CA VAL A 371 -38.09 -0.86 -10.61
C VAL A 371 -38.86 0.05 -9.66
N TRP A 372 -38.27 1.17 -9.22
CA TRP A 372 -38.84 2.02 -8.17
C TRP A 372 -40.25 2.55 -8.48
N PRO A 373 -40.52 3.09 -9.68
CA PRO A 373 -41.88 3.48 -10.07
C PRO A 373 -42.87 2.30 -10.02
N ARG A 374 -42.45 1.11 -10.48
CA ARG A 374 -43.30 -0.08 -10.61
C ARG A 374 -43.69 -0.67 -9.25
N VAL A 375 -42.78 -0.69 -8.29
CA VAL A 375 -43.07 -1.20 -6.93
C VAL A 375 -43.85 -0.17 -6.10
N THR A 376 -43.74 1.12 -6.41
CA THR A 376 -44.53 2.17 -5.75
C THR A 376 -45.88 2.42 -6.42
N GLY A 377 -46.10 1.88 -7.63
CA GLY A 377 -47.32 2.09 -8.42
C GLY A 377 -47.50 3.53 -8.91
N ARG A 378 -46.41 4.31 -8.97
CA ARG A 378 -46.42 5.74 -9.27
C ARG A 378 -45.40 6.09 -10.34
N GLN A 379 -45.73 7.06 -11.19
CA GLN A 379 -44.82 7.64 -12.17
C GLN A 379 -43.70 8.43 -11.46
N LEU A 380 -42.51 8.45 -12.08
CA LEU A 380 -41.36 9.21 -11.60
C LEU A 380 -41.73 10.69 -11.40
N TRP A 381 -41.42 11.23 -10.22
CA TRP A 381 -41.89 12.55 -9.80
C TRP A 381 -41.29 13.71 -10.63
N SER A 382 -39.98 13.69 -10.89
CA SER A 382 -39.33 14.75 -11.66
C SER A 382 -38.30 14.20 -12.66
N ALA A 383 -38.59 14.39 -13.95
CA ALA A 383 -37.62 14.15 -15.02
C ALA A 383 -36.44 15.12 -14.94
N LYS A 384 -36.66 16.37 -14.52
CA LYS A 384 -35.59 17.38 -14.38
C LYS A 384 -34.54 16.95 -13.35
N LEU A 385 -34.97 16.42 -12.20
CA LEU A 385 -34.04 15.88 -11.19
C LEU A 385 -33.29 14.65 -11.71
N ALA A 386 -33.96 13.75 -12.42
CA ALA A 386 -33.29 12.60 -13.03
C ALA A 386 -32.26 13.03 -14.10
N SER A 387 -32.54 14.10 -14.85
CA SER A 387 -31.59 14.68 -15.81
C SER A 387 -30.37 15.27 -15.11
N TRP A 388 -30.56 16.05 -14.04
CA TRP A 388 -29.44 16.60 -13.28
C TRP A 388 -28.62 15.51 -12.63
N HIS A 389 -29.26 14.50 -12.04
CA HIS A 389 -28.56 13.32 -11.53
C HIS A 389 -27.67 12.71 -12.62
N LEU A 390 -28.22 12.40 -13.80
CA LEU A 390 -27.45 11.81 -14.91
C LEU A 390 -26.25 12.69 -15.31
N TRP A 391 -26.44 14.00 -15.49
CA TRP A 391 -25.35 14.89 -15.90
C TRP A 391 -24.26 15.05 -14.83
N LEU A 392 -24.65 15.15 -13.56
CA LEU A 392 -23.69 15.19 -12.45
C LEU A 392 -22.91 13.88 -12.33
N THR A 393 -23.58 12.73 -12.53
CA THR A 393 -22.92 11.42 -12.57
C THR A 393 -21.94 11.30 -13.74
N ILE A 394 -22.29 11.81 -14.93
CA ILE A 394 -21.38 11.84 -16.09
C ILE A 394 -20.17 12.72 -15.78
N ALA A 395 -20.39 13.97 -15.35
CA ALA A 395 -19.33 14.92 -15.09
C ALA A 395 -18.38 14.43 -13.98
N GLY A 396 -18.94 14.01 -12.85
CA GLY A 396 -18.18 13.51 -11.71
C GLY A 396 -17.42 12.22 -12.02
N SER A 397 -18.08 11.20 -12.59
CA SER A 397 -17.41 9.93 -12.92
C SER A 397 -16.32 10.09 -13.98
N THR A 398 -16.54 10.97 -14.97
CA THR A 398 -15.52 11.25 -16.00
C THR A 398 -14.32 11.98 -15.42
N LEU A 399 -14.55 13.01 -14.59
CA LEU A 399 -13.46 13.73 -13.92
C LEU A 399 -12.69 12.81 -12.96
N MET A 400 -13.39 11.95 -12.21
CA MET A 400 -12.78 10.94 -11.34
C MET A 400 -11.90 9.98 -12.14
N PHE A 401 -12.42 9.43 -13.23
CA PHE A 401 -11.73 8.43 -14.06
C PHE A 401 -10.52 9.05 -14.79
N LEU A 402 -10.75 10.07 -15.63
CA LEU A 402 -9.68 10.65 -16.44
C LEU A 402 -8.69 11.46 -15.60
N GLY A 403 -9.17 12.20 -14.59
CA GLY A 403 -8.33 13.02 -13.73
C GLY A 403 -7.36 12.17 -12.92
N LEU A 404 -7.83 11.08 -12.30
CA LEU A 404 -6.95 10.18 -11.55
C LEU A 404 -6.03 9.35 -12.45
N ALA A 405 -6.46 8.99 -13.66
CA ALA A 405 -5.60 8.31 -14.62
C ALA A 405 -4.43 9.22 -15.02
N ALA A 406 -4.72 10.49 -15.37
CA ALA A 406 -3.68 11.48 -15.67
C ALA A 406 -2.75 11.71 -14.47
N GLN A 407 -3.33 11.89 -13.28
CA GLN A 407 -2.59 12.03 -12.03
C GLN A 407 -1.64 10.85 -11.80
N GLY A 408 -2.12 9.62 -11.99
CA GLY A 408 -1.33 8.40 -11.81
C GLY A 408 -0.15 8.29 -12.77
N PHE A 409 -0.31 8.72 -14.02
CA PHE A 409 0.79 8.79 -14.98
C PHE A 409 1.83 9.86 -14.62
N ILE A 410 1.39 11.01 -14.11
CA ILE A 410 2.28 12.09 -13.66
C ILE A 410 3.10 11.61 -12.46
N GLN A 411 2.45 11.04 -11.44
CA GLN A 411 3.15 10.51 -10.27
C GLN A 411 4.14 9.42 -10.67
N GLY A 412 3.70 8.48 -11.51
CA GLY A 412 4.56 7.40 -12.02
C GLY A 412 5.80 7.93 -12.73
N SER A 413 5.63 8.90 -13.63
CA SER A 413 6.73 9.41 -14.46
C SER A 413 7.73 10.21 -13.63
N MET A 414 7.25 11.02 -12.68
CA MET A 414 8.11 11.67 -11.70
C MET A 414 8.97 10.65 -10.94
N LEU A 415 8.38 9.53 -10.51
CA LEU A 415 9.11 8.49 -9.80
C LEU A 415 10.10 7.76 -10.70
N GLU A 416 9.75 7.48 -11.96
CA GLU A 416 10.65 6.87 -12.94
C GLU A 416 11.86 7.77 -13.26
N TYR A 417 11.65 9.09 -13.37
CA TYR A 417 12.72 10.08 -13.56
C TYR A 417 13.52 10.42 -12.29
N GLY A 418 13.29 9.70 -11.19
CA GLY A 418 14.09 9.84 -9.97
C GLY A 418 13.70 11.00 -9.06
N ALA A 419 12.50 11.58 -9.20
CA ALA A 419 12.02 12.59 -8.25
C ALA A 419 11.93 12.01 -6.82
N ASN A 420 12.14 12.85 -5.82
CA ASN A 420 11.91 12.49 -4.43
C ASN A 420 10.40 12.27 -4.19
N PHE A 421 10.07 11.27 -3.38
CA PHE A 421 8.67 10.86 -3.18
C PHE A 421 7.79 11.98 -2.62
N VAL A 422 8.28 12.78 -1.68
CA VAL A 422 7.51 13.87 -1.05
C VAL A 422 7.21 14.98 -2.07
N ASP A 423 8.09 15.20 -3.05
CA ASP A 423 7.85 16.16 -4.14
C ASP A 423 6.68 15.72 -5.01
N THR A 424 6.56 14.41 -5.26
CA THR A 424 5.40 13.88 -5.98
C THR A 424 4.10 14.15 -5.22
N LEU A 425 4.09 14.04 -3.89
CA LEU A 425 2.87 14.29 -3.10
C LEU A 425 2.40 15.74 -3.20
N GLN A 426 3.33 16.70 -3.24
CA GLN A 426 2.98 18.11 -3.42
C GLN A 426 2.37 18.37 -4.79
N GLU A 427 2.95 17.76 -5.83
CA GLU A 427 2.39 17.83 -7.18
C GLU A 427 0.99 17.20 -7.27
N MET A 428 0.71 16.17 -6.45
CA MET A 428 -0.58 15.47 -6.44
C MET A 428 -1.71 16.23 -5.72
N LYS A 429 -1.42 17.21 -4.84
CA LYS A 429 -2.46 17.90 -4.05
C LYS A 429 -3.57 18.55 -4.88
N PRO A 430 -3.28 19.33 -5.94
CA PRO A 430 -4.32 19.91 -6.79
C PRO A 430 -5.22 18.84 -7.44
N TRP A 431 -4.64 17.70 -7.81
CA TRP A 431 -5.38 16.58 -8.39
C TRP A 431 -6.30 15.89 -7.37
N TRP A 432 -5.85 15.73 -6.12
CA TRP A 432 -6.71 15.24 -5.03
C TRP A 432 -7.84 16.22 -4.69
N LEU A 433 -7.64 17.53 -4.88
CA LEU A 433 -8.73 18.49 -4.79
C LEU A 433 -9.75 18.29 -5.92
N ALA A 434 -9.29 18.16 -7.17
CA ALA A 434 -10.16 17.84 -8.31
C ALA A 434 -10.95 16.55 -8.10
N ARG A 435 -10.31 15.52 -7.53
CA ARG A 435 -10.93 14.26 -7.11
C ARG A 435 -12.03 14.46 -6.06
N THR A 436 -11.78 15.33 -5.08
CA THR A 436 -12.77 15.67 -4.04
C THR A 436 -13.99 16.36 -4.65
N LEU A 437 -13.78 17.28 -5.59
CA LEU A 437 -14.87 17.94 -6.34
C LEU A 437 -15.64 16.95 -7.22
N ALA A 438 -14.96 16.01 -7.85
CA ALA A 438 -15.59 14.93 -8.62
C ALA A 438 -16.52 14.08 -7.73
N GLY A 439 -16.03 13.63 -6.57
CA GLY A 439 -16.81 12.87 -5.59
C GLY A 439 -18.02 13.66 -5.08
N ALA A 440 -17.83 14.93 -4.70
CA ALA A 440 -18.93 15.79 -4.25
C ALA A 440 -20.02 15.96 -5.33
N THR A 441 -19.61 16.08 -6.59
CA THR A 441 -20.54 16.18 -7.73
C THR A 441 -21.38 14.91 -7.86
N MET A 442 -20.76 13.73 -7.70
CA MET A 442 -21.44 12.43 -7.73
C MET A 442 -22.42 12.29 -6.55
N ASP A 443 -21.99 12.66 -5.34
CA ASP A 443 -22.81 12.60 -4.12
C ASP A 443 -24.04 13.51 -4.20
N ILE A 444 -23.90 14.73 -4.75
CA ILE A 444 -25.04 15.61 -5.02
C ILE A 444 -26.02 14.91 -5.97
N GLY A 445 -25.53 14.26 -7.03
CA GLY A 445 -26.35 13.46 -7.94
C GLY A 445 -27.16 12.37 -7.23
N LEU A 446 -26.52 11.62 -6.32
CA LEU A 446 -27.15 10.58 -5.52
C LEU A 446 -28.22 11.14 -4.57
N VAL A 447 -27.99 12.30 -3.97
CA VAL A 447 -29.00 13.00 -3.16
C VAL A 447 -30.21 13.39 -4.02
N LEU A 448 -30.00 13.88 -5.25
CA LEU A 448 -31.09 14.18 -6.17
C LEU A 448 -31.90 12.93 -6.53
N MET A 449 -31.25 11.78 -6.72
CA MET A 449 -31.93 10.48 -6.91
C MET A 449 -32.78 10.12 -5.69
N MET A 450 -32.21 10.20 -4.49
CA MET A 450 -32.91 9.91 -3.24
C MET A 450 -34.16 10.78 -3.06
N VAL A 451 -34.03 12.10 -3.26
CA VAL A 451 -35.15 13.05 -3.20
C VAL A 451 -36.21 12.72 -4.25
N ASN A 452 -35.80 12.45 -5.50
CA ASN A 452 -36.74 12.13 -6.57
C ASN A 452 -37.50 10.83 -6.29
N PHE A 453 -36.83 9.81 -5.74
CA PHE A 453 -37.45 8.53 -5.40
C PHE A 453 -38.38 8.64 -4.19
N TYR A 454 -37.98 9.36 -3.15
CA TYR A 454 -38.83 9.67 -2.02
C TYR A 454 -40.11 10.39 -2.48
N CYS A 455 -39.98 11.45 -3.28
CA CYS A 455 -41.12 12.18 -3.82
C CYS A 455 -41.95 11.33 -4.79
N THR A 456 -41.35 10.42 -5.56
CA THR A 456 -42.09 9.45 -6.40
C THR A 456 -42.98 8.56 -5.54
N ALA A 457 -42.47 8.02 -4.45
CA ALA A 457 -43.22 7.14 -3.56
C ALA A 457 -44.37 7.87 -2.85
N ARG A 458 -44.21 9.16 -2.52
CA ARG A 458 -45.17 9.93 -1.72
C ARG A 458 -46.15 10.77 -2.56
N TYR A 459 -45.65 11.44 -3.59
CA TYR A 459 -46.34 12.47 -4.37
C TYR A 459 -46.42 12.17 -5.87
N GLY A 460 -45.82 11.06 -6.33
CA GLY A 460 -45.89 10.66 -7.74
C GLY A 460 -47.32 10.38 -8.20
N LYS A 461 -47.63 10.76 -9.44
CA LYS A 461 -48.94 10.46 -10.05
C LYS A 461 -49.10 8.93 -10.15
N PRO A 462 -50.25 8.35 -9.75
CA PRO A 462 -50.53 6.94 -10.00
C PRO A 462 -50.42 6.63 -11.50
N PHE A 463 -50.04 5.40 -11.85
CA PHE A 463 -50.16 4.97 -13.24
C PHE A 463 -51.64 5.03 -13.68
N ALA A 464 -51.90 5.57 -14.87
CA ALA A 464 -53.25 5.84 -15.38
C ALA A 464 -54.05 4.56 -15.69
N GLU A 465 -53.36 3.43 -15.88
CA GLU A 465 -53.92 2.09 -15.87
C GLU A 465 -53.23 1.28 -14.76
N PRO A 466 -53.90 0.28 -14.16
CA PRO A 466 -53.19 -0.74 -13.41
C PRO A 466 -52.04 -1.23 -14.29
N LEU A 467 -50.88 -1.51 -13.71
CA LEU A 467 -49.83 -2.27 -14.39
C LEU A 467 -50.38 -3.67 -14.70
N ALA A 468 -51.34 -3.80 -15.63
CA ALA A 468 -51.54 -5.02 -16.39
C ALA A 468 -50.16 -5.29 -16.97
N GLU A 469 -49.60 -6.41 -16.58
CA GLU A 469 -48.20 -6.75 -16.79
C GLU A 469 -47.90 -6.69 -18.29
N VAL A 470 -47.47 -5.51 -18.77
CA VAL A 470 -47.15 -5.29 -20.18
C VAL A 470 -45.92 -6.15 -20.45
N GLY A 471 -46.16 -7.28 -21.12
CA GLY A 471 -45.10 -8.11 -21.69
C GLY A 471 -45.18 -9.58 -21.35
N ARG A 472 -46.28 -10.26 -21.65
CA ARG A 472 -46.25 -11.72 -21.96
C ARG A 472 -45.56 -12.01 -23.31
N ARG A 473 -44.79 -11.06 -23.86
CA ARG A 473 -43.97 -11.16 -25.06
C ARG A 473 -42.85 -10.13 -24.97
N LEU A 474 -41.71 -10.53 -24.44
CA LEU A 474 -40.38 -10.13 -24.91
C LEU A 474 -39.43 -11.19 -24.32
N GLU A 475 -39.15 -12.18 -25.15
CA GLU A 475 -38.01 -13.11 -25.05
C GLU A 475 -38.06 -14.28 -24.07
N THR A 476 -39.03 -15.18 -24.27
CA THR A 476 -38.71 -16.61 -24.18
C THR A 476 -38.36 -17.10 -25.58
N ARG A 477 -37.13 -17.60 -25.73
CA ARG A 477 -36.65 -18.37 -26.88
C ARG A 477 -37.75 -19.30 -27.42
N PRO A 478 -37.93 -19.48 -28.74
CA PRO A 478 -38.90 -20.42 -29.27
C PRO A 478 -38.67 -21.80 -28.63
N ALA A 479 -39.72 -22.36 -28.03
CA ALA A 479 -39.66 -23.70 -27.45
C ALA A 479 -39.41 -24.71 -28.58
N GLY A 480 -38.18 -25.21 -28.72
CA GLY A 480 -37.87 -26.25 -29.72
C GLY A 480 -36.43 -26.39 -30.20
N GLU A 481 -35.54 -25.42 -29.98
CA GLU A 481 -34.12 -25.59 -30.34
C GLU A 481 -33.39 -26.51 -29.35
N ARG A 482 -32.58 -27.44 -29.87
CA ARG A 482 -31.62 -28.22 -29.05
C ARG A 482 -30.78 -27.24 -28.23
N THR A 483 -30.87 -27.33 -26.90
CA THR A 483 -30.01 -26.57 -26.00
C THR A 483 -28.60 -27.09 -26.14
N ASP A 484 -27.70 -26.24 -26.62
CA ASP A 484 -26.26 -26.45 -26.48
C ASP A 484 -25.94 -26.77 -25.02
N TRP A 485 -25.06 -27.74 -24.77
CA TRP A 485 -24.76 -28.22 -23.43
C TRP A 485 -24.19 -27.09 -22.55
N LEU A 486 -23.51 -26.13 -23.17
CA LEU A 486 -23.01 -24.89 -22.55
C LEU A 486 -24.11 -23.94 -22.04
N ALA A 487 -25.35 -24.11 -22.49
CA ALA A 487 -26.48 -23.30 -22.01
C ALA A 487 -27.27 -23.99 -20.88
N GLN A 488 -26.84 -25.18 -20.44
CA GLN A 488 -27.53 -25.91 -19.38
C GLN A 488 -27.12 -25.40 -17.98
N PRO A 489 -28.05 -25.32 -17.02
CA PRO A 489 -27.74 -24.88 -15.65
C PRO A 489 -26.67 -25.74 -14.97
N SER A 490 -26.64 -27.05 -15.25
CA SER A 490 -25.65 -27.99 -14.73
C SER A 490 -24.25 -27.68 -15.22
N ALA A 491 -24.07 -27.34 -16.50
CA ALA A 491 -22.78 -26.95 -17.05
C ALA A 491 -22.28 -25.63 -16.42
N VAL A 492 -23.17 -24.64 -16.29
CA VAL A 492 -22.84 -23.37 -15.63
C VAL A 492 -22.45 -23.59 -14.17
N PHE A 493 -23.14 -24.46 -13.44
CA PHE A 493 -22.81 -24.75 -12.05
C PHE A 493 -21.52 -25.55 -11.89
N LEU A 494 -21.37 -26.68 -12.60
CA LEU A 494 -20.25 -27.60 -12.42
C LEU A 494 -18.96 -27.10 -13.08
N VAL A 495 -19.04 -26.59 -14.32
CA VAL A 495 -17.84 -26.22 -15.10
C VAL A 495 -17.44 -24.78 -14.80
N ALA A 496 -18.34 -23.81 -15.00
CA ALA A 496 -18.03 -22.41 -14.71
C ALA A 496 -17.98 -22.14 -13.19
N GLY A 497 -18.98 -22.60 -12.44
CA GLY A 497 -19.08 -22.40 -10.98
C GLY A 497 -17.95 -23.05 -10.20
N LEU A 498 -17.79 -24.37 -10.31
CA LEU A 498 -16.81 -25.14 -9.51
C LEU A 498 -15.49 -25.38 -10.24
N GLY A 499 -15.54 -25.79 -11.51
CA GLY A 499 -14.36 -26.22 -12.27
C GLY A 499 -13.29 -25.15 -12.44
N PHE A 500 -13.62 -24.02 -13.07
CA PHE A 500 -12.63 -22.95 -13.32
C PHE A 500 -12.17 -22.27 -12.04
N PHE A 501 -13.05 -22.11 -11.05
CA PHE A 501 -12.69 -21.59 -9.73
C PHE A 501 -11.66 -22.51 -9.04
N ALA A 502 -11.95 -23.81 -8.96
CA ALA A 502 -11.03 -24.78 -8.34
C ALA A 502 -9.71 -24.88 -9.11
N ALA A 503 -9.75 -24.84 -10.45
CA ALA A 503 -8.55 -24.83 -11.27
C ALA A 503 -7.67 -23.60 -11.00
N ALA A 504 -8.25 -22.42 -10.87
CA ALA A 504 -7.51 -21.20 -10.57
C ALA A 504 -6.92 -21.22 -9.15
N VAL A 505 -7.70 -21.60 -8.13
CA VAL A 505 -7.19 -21.75 -6.75
C VAL A 505 -6.07 -22.79 -6.68
N LEU A 506 -6.20 -23.90 -7.40
CA LEU A 506 -5.16 -24.93 -7.45
C LEU A 506 -3.89 -24.41 -8.12
N THR A 507 -4.00 -23.85 -9.32
CA THR A 507 -2.85 -23.47 -10.16
C THR A 507 -2.15 -22.20 -9.71
N GLN A 508 -2.90 -21.23 -9.19
CA GLN A 508 -2.36 -19.94 -8.76
C GLN A 508 -2.25 -19.83 -7.25
N GLY A 509 -2.99 -20.59 -6.44
CA GLY A 509 -2.91 -20.52 -4.99
C GLY A 509 -2.12 -21.67 -4.36
N VAL A 510 -2.62 -22.90 -4.53
CA VAL A 510 -2.11 -24.09 -3.84
C VAL A 510 -0.76 -24.55 -4.40
N ILE A 511 -0.63 -24.72 -5.72
CA ILE A 511 0.63 -25.19 -6.35
C ILE A 511 1.80 -24.26 -6.02
N PRO A 512 1.67 -22.91 -6.16
CA PRO A 512 2.75 -22.01 -5.75
C PRO A 512 2.98 -22.04 -4.23
N GLY A 513 1.92 -22.24 -3.44
CA GLY A 513 2.01 -22.43 -1.99
C GLY A 513 2.77 -23.68 -1.56
N MET A 514 2.80 -24.72 -2.40
CA MET A 514 3.58 -25.94 -2.15
C MET A 514 5.03 -25.81 -2.59
N ALA A 515 5.40 -24.78 -3.36
CA ALA A 515 6.78 -24.54 -3.75
C ALA A 515 7.62 -24.20 -2.51
N MET A 516 8.75 -24.88 -2.33
CA MET A 516 9.62 -24.70 -1.16
C MET A 516 10.07 -23.24 -0.99
N GLU A 517 10.22 -22.48 -2.08
CA GLU A 517 10.64 -21.08 -2.07
C GLU A 517 9.59 -20.13 -1.47
N ALA A 518 8.30 -20.47 -1.54
CA ALA A 518 7.23 -19.56 -1.20
C ALA A 518 6.97 -19.42 0.31
N ASN A 519 7.33 -20.46 1.08
CA ASN A 519 7.25 -20.50 2.56
C ASN A 519 8.64 -20.61 3.22
N SER A 520 9.71 -20.46 2.43
CA SER A 520 11.08 -20.49 2.94
C SER A 520 11.36 -19.24 3.74
N ASN A 521 11.97 -19.36 4.93
CA ASN A 521 12.54 -18.21 5.65
C ASN A 521 13.96 -17.88 5.18
N ARG A 522 14.46 -18.51 4.11
CA ARG A 522 15.78 -18.23 3.57
C ARG A 522 15.78 -16.92 2.80
N VAL A 523 16.76 -16.08 3.08
CA VAL A 523 17.05 -14.83 2.41
C VAL A 523 18.53 -14.77 2.07
N THR A 524 18.86 -14.02 1.03
CA THR A 524 20.24 -13.67 0.71
C THR A 524 20.63 -12.46 1.54
N ASP A 525 21.65 -12.63 2.38
CA ASP A 525 22.33 -11.53 3.06
C ASP A 525 22.98 -10.61 2.02
N VAL A 526 22.60 -9.34 2.01
CA VAL A 526 23.04 -8.41 0.94
C VAL A 526 24.55 -8.14 1.00
N PRO A 527 25.17 -7.89 2.18
CA PRO A 527 26.61 -7.64 2.25
C PRO A 527 27.49 -8.81 1.79
N THR A 528 27.10 -10.05 2.06
CA THR A 528 27.91 -11.24 1.76
C THR A 528 27.46 -12.03 0.54
N GLY A 529 26.21 -11.89 0.12
CA GLY A 529 25.59 -12.72 -0.91
C GLY A 529 25.28 -14.15 -0.46
N MET A 530 25.42 -14.45 0.84
CA MET A 530 25.23 -15.79 1.40
C MET A 530 23.78 -16.01 1.83
N ALA A 531 23.33 -17.26 1.81
CA ALA A 531 21.98 -17.61 2.23
C ALA A 531 21.90 -17.77 3.76
N VAL A 532 21.03 -16.99 4.39
CA VAL A 532 20.75 -17.01 5.84
C VAL A 532 19.25 -17.14 6.09
N ARG A 533 18.82 -17.23 7.35
CA ARG A 533 17.40 -17.32 7.74
C ARG A 533 16.91 -16.02 8.35
N ALA A 534 15.77 -15.53 7.87
CA ALA A 534 15.06 -14.41 8.46
C ALA A 534 14.46 -14.81 9.82
N ALA A 535 14.78 -14.04 10.86
CA ALA A 535 14.26 -14.25 12.20
C ALA A 535 12.75 -13.97 12.26
N GLY A 536 12.05 -14.61 13.21
CA GLY A 536 10.67 -14.29 13.53
C GLY A 536 10.51 -12.90 14.17
N TYR A 537 9.27 -12.49 14.38
CA TYR A 537 8.96 -11.28 15.14
C TYR A 537 9.12 -11.52 16.65
N THR A 538 9.69 -10.56 17.37
CA THR A 538 9.60 -10.54 18.84
C THR A 538 8.16 -10.27 19.29
N PRO A 539 7.78 -10.55 20.54
CA PRO A 539 6.43 -10.24 21.03
C PRO A 539 6.05 -8.76 20.87
N GLN A 540 7.01 -7.86 21.08
CA GLN A 540 6.81 -6.42 20.91
C GLN A 540 6.65 -6.02 19.43
N GLU A 541 7.43 -6.62 18.53
CA GLU A 541 7.29 -6.40 17.08
C GLU A 541 5.95 -6.93 16.56
N GLN A 542 5.51 -8.09 17.06
CA GLN A 542 4.21 -8.66 16.70
C GLN A 542 3.06 -7.75 17.17
N HIS A 543 3.11 -7.25 18.40
CA HIS A 543 2.14 -6.25 18.89
C HIS A 543 2.18 -4.98 18.05
N GLY A 544 3.37 -4.51 17.67
CA GLY A 544 3.55 -3.34 16.81
C GLY A 544 2.94 -3.52 15.42
N ARG A 545 3.03 -4.73 14.88
CA ARG A 545 2.40 -5.12 13.61
C ARG A 545 0.88 -5.10 13.72
N GLU A 546 0.31 -5.54 14.84
CA GLU A 546 -1.13 -5.44 15.11
C GLU A 546 -1.58 -3.98 15.17
N VAL A 547 -0.81 -3.11 15.83
CA VAL A 547 -1.05 -1.65 15.83
C VAL A 547 -0.96 -1.08 14.40
N TYR A 548 0.03 -1.50 13.62
CA TYR A 548 0.21 -1.08 12.22
C TYR A 548 -1.01 -1.44 11.34
N ILE A 549 -1.61 -2.62 11.55
CA ILE A 549 -2.85 -3.07 10.89
C ILE A 549 -4.04 -2.26 11.38
N ARG A 550 -4.21 -2.14 12.71
CA ARG A 550 -5.30 -1.43 13.37
C ARG A 550 -5.43 0.01 12.88
N GLU A 551 -4.30 0.70 12.75
CA GLU A 551 -4.24 2.08 12.28
C GLU A 551 -4.25 2.23 10.75
N GLY A 552 -4.27 1.12 10.01
CA GLY A 552 -4.38 1.13 8.55
C GLY A 552 -3.17 1.71 7.82
N CYS A 553 -1.97 1.59 8.39
CA CYS A 553 -0.75 2.19 7.83
C CYS A 553 -0.41 1.62 6.43
N TRP A 554 -0.70 0.34 6.20
CA TRP A 554 -0.45 -0.36 4.93
C TRP A 554 -1.27 0.13 3.74
N TYR A 555 -2.34 0.90 3.98
CA TYR A 555 -3.08 1.56 2.91
C TYR A 555 -2.33 2.72 2.27
N CYS A 556 -1.35 3.26 2.99
CA CYS A 556 -0.50 4.36 2.55
C CYS A 556 0.89 3.88 2.14
N HIS A 557 1.39 2.86 2.85
CA HIS A 557 2.75 2.37 2.80
C HIS A 557 2.79 0.92 2.35
N SER A 558 3.40 0.66 1.21
CA SER A 558 3.74 -0.70 0.82
C SER A 558 4.94 -1.23 1.62
N GLN A 559 5.07 -2.55 1.62
CA GLN A 559 6.24 -3.24 2.12
C GLN A 559 6.79 -4.20 1.07
N TYR A 560 6.99 -3.71 -0.16
CA TYR A 560 7.90 -4.37 -1.11
C TYR A 560 8.50 -3.42 -2.14
N ILE A 561 9.77 -3.67 -2.46
CA ILE A 561 10.56 -2.91 -3.44
C ILE A 561 10.59 -3.66 -4.77
N ARG A 562 10.22 -2.97 -5.84
CA ARG A 562 10.16 -3.54 -7.20
C ARG A 562 11.50 -3.38 -7.95
N PRO A 563 11.85 -4.28 -8.88
CA PRO A 563 12.98 -4.14 -9.80
C PRO A 563 12.72 -3.17 -10.98
N VAL A 564 11.99 -2.08 -10.76
CA VAL A 564 11.62 -1.10 -11.80
C VAL A 564 11.59 0.33 -11.26
N ALA A 565 11.48 1.32 -12.16
CA ALA A 565 11.27 2.75 -11.80
C ALA A 565 12.24 3.31 -10.74
N GLY A 566 13.51 2.86 -10.76
CA GLY A 566 14.55 3.33 -9.84
C GLY A 566 14.29 3.04 -8.35
N GLU A 567 13.37 2.13 -8.02
CA GLU A 567 13.00 1.86 -6.63
C GLU A 567 14.17 1.35 -5.78
N THR A 568 15.12 0.61 -6.37
CA THR A 568 16.31 0.15 -5.65
C THR A 568 17.23 1.28 -5.23
N LEU A 569 17.33 2.32 -6.07
CA LEU A 569 18.07 3.54 -5.75
C LEU A 569 17.36 4.36 -4.68
N ARG A 570 16.03 4.38 -4.70
CA ARG A 570 15.23 5.17 -3.75
C ARG A 570 15.12 4.52 -2.38
N TRP A 571 14.83 3.22 -2.33
CA TRP A 571 14.42 2.53 -1.11
C TRP A 571 15.44 1.52 -0.58
N GLY A 572 16.31 0.96 -1.44
CA GLY A 572 17.27 -0.06 -1.04
C GLY A 572 17.16 -1.37 -1.84
N PRO A 573 17.80 -2.46 -1.37
CA PRO A 573 17.81 -3.74 -2.06
C PRO A 573 16.41 -4.31 -2.30
N LEU A 574 16.26 -5.06 -3.39
CA LEU A 574 15.01 -5.72 -3.78
C LEU A 574 14.43 -6.59 -2.65
N SER A 575 13.11 -6.66 -2.61
CA SER A 575 12.41 -7.54 -1.69
C SER A 575 12.55 -9.01 -2.10
N GLN A 576 12.72 -9.88 -1.12
CA GLN A 576 12.91 -11.32 -1.31
C GLN A 576 11.75 -12.11 -0.69
N PRO A 577 11.37 -13.29 -1.23
CA PRO A 577 10.26 -14.08 -0.71
C PRO A 577 10.40 -14.43 0.78
N GLY A 578 11.61 -14.76 1.23
CA GLY A 578 11.84 -15.20 2.61
C GLY A 578 11.71 -14.12 3.68
N GLU A 579 11.64 -12.85 3.28
CA GLU A 579 11.36 -11.74 4.21
C GLU A 579 9.95 -11.82 4.80
N TYR A 580 9.01 -12.42 4.08
CA TYR A 580 7.60 -12.51 4.44
C TYR A 580 7.24 -13.82 5.15
N ALA A 581 8.22 -14.67 5.47
CA ALA A 581 7.99 -16.01 6.03
C ALA A 581 7.22 -16.02 7.35
N TRP A 582 7.14 -14.88 8.03
CA TRP A 582 6.43 -14.68 9.29
C TRP A 582 5.25 -13.71 9.17
N ASP A 583 4.95 -13.24 7.95
CA ASP A 583 3.86 -12.31 7.72
C ASP A 583 2.54 -13.02 7.47
N GLN A 584 1.54 -12.67 8.28
CA GLN A 584 0.15 -13.01 8.04
C GLN A 584 -0.79 -11.90 8.58
N PRO A 585 -1.60 -11.25 7.73
CA PRO A 585 -1.53 -11.26 6.26
C PRO A 585 -0.32 -10.46 5.76
N HIS A 586 0.12 -10.63 4.53
CA HIS A 586 1.19 -9.79 3.95
C HIS A 586 0.81 -8.28 3.90
N MET A 587 1.80 -7.38 3.88
CA MET A 587 1.60 -5.90 3.87
C MET A 587 2.05 -5.22 2.56
N LEU A 588 1.88 -5.92 1.43
CA LEU A 588 2.38 -5.45 0.14
C LEU A 588 1.67 -4.17 -0.35
N GLY A 589 0.38 -4.02 -0.04
CA GLY A 589 -0.44 -2.88 -0.44
C GLY A 589 -0.69 -2.81 -1.96
N THR A 590 -1.56 -1.88 -2.37
CA THR A 590 -1.97 -1.67 -3.78
C THR A 590 -1.84 -0.20 -4.23
N ARG A 591 -1.46 0.70 -3.32
CA ARG A 591 -1.26 2.14 -3.54
C ARG A 591 -0.17 2.69 -2.61
N ARG A 592 0.58 3.71 -3.06
CA ARG A 592 1.50 4.52 -2.24
C ARG A 592 1.08 5.99 -2.22
N ILE A 593 0.77 6.46 -1.03
CA ILE A 593 0.65 7.89 -0.66
C ILE A 593 1.59 8.26 0.48
N GLY A 594 2.23 7.24 1.07
CA GLY A 594 3.47 7.32 1.83
C GLY A 594 4.58 6.51 1.15
N PRO A 595 5.85 6.70 1.55
CA PRO A 595 6.98 5.94 1.03
C PRO A 595 6.84 4.43 1.30
N ASP A 596 7.56 3.61 0.53
CA ASP A 596 7.72 2.19 0.87
C ASP A 596 8.52 2.05 2.18
N LEU A 597 8.12 1.09 3.03
CA LEU A 597 8.71 0.90 4.35
C LEU A 597 9.58 -0.36 4.47
N SER A 598 9.77 -1.14 3.41
CA SER A 598 10.51 -2.43 3.46
C SER A 598 11.94 -2.29 3.99
N ARG A 599 12.50 -1.08 3.94
CA ARG A 599 13.88 -0.74 4.27
C ARG A 599 13.97 0.49 5.17
N VAL A 600 12.92 0.75 5.95
CA VAL A 600 12.89 1.95 6.82
C VAL A 600 13.62 1.74 8.14
N GLY A 601 13.68 0.53 8.67
CA GLY A 601 14.21 0.30 10.00
C GLY A 601 15.71 0.53 10.08
N ARG A 602 16.19 1.38 10.99
CA ARG A 602 17.52 2.00 11.11
C ARG A 602 17.83 3.14 10.13
N LYS A 603 16.88 3.53 9.26
CA LYS A 603 17.02 4.76 8.45
C LYS A 603 16.82 6.02 9.30
N TYR A 604 15.93 5.94 10.28
CA TYR A 604 15.62 7.00 11.24
C TYR A 604 15.73 6.46 12.67
N GLY A 605 16.04 7.32 13.63
CA GLY A 605 16.00 6.98 15.05
C GLY A 605 14.58 6.78 15.59
N ASP A 606 14.46 6.08 16.72
CA ASP A 606 13.16 5.83 17.39
C ASP A 606 12.45 7.14 17.79
N ASP A 607 13.24 8.14 18.20
CA ASP A 607 12.80 9.49 18.53
C ASP A 607 12.28 10.27 17.31
N TRP A 608 12.87 10.05 16.13
CA TRP A 608 12.30 10.56 14.88
C TRP A 608 10.94 9.92 14.60
N HIS A 609 10.80 8.60 14.77
CA HIS A 609 9.52 7.92 14.59
C HIS A 609 8.48 8.39 15.61
N ALA A 610 8.88 8.63 16.86
CA ALA A 610 8.02 9.24 17.87
C ALA A 610 7.53 10.63 17.45
N ALA A 611 8.44 11.53 17.04
CA ALA A 611 8.07 12.86 16.56
C ALA A 611 7.16 12.77 15.32
N HIS A 612 7.46 11.85 14.40
CA HIS A 612 6.68 11.62 13.19
C HIS A 612 5.26 11.12 13.50
N HIS A 613 5.08 10.17 14.43
CA HIS A 613 3.74 9.69 14.81
C HIS A 613 2.95 10.73 15.61
N TRP A 614 3.61 11.54 16.44
CA TRP A 614 2.97 12.62 17.18
C TRP A 614 2.44 13.71 16.25
N ASN A 615 3.30 14.22 15.37
CA ASN A 615 2.92 15.16 14.34
C ASN A 615 3.87 15.04 13.13
N PRO A 616 3.45 14.36 12.05
CA PRO A 616 4.31 14.10 10.89
C PRO A 616 4.92 15.36 10.28
N ARG A 617 4.21 16.49 10.37
CA ARG A 617 4.60 17.80 9.82
C ARG A 617 5.73 18.49 10.60
N GLN A 618 6.11 17.98 11.76
CA GLN A 618 7.27 18.49 12.51
C GLN A 618 8.60 18.04 11.91
N VAL A 619 8.65 16.81 11.39
CA VAL A 619 9.85 16.23 10.76
C VAL A 619 9.78 16.22 9.24
N VAL A 620 8.57 16.14 8.66
CA VAL A 620 8.33 16.20 7.22
C VAL A 620 7.20 17.21 6.97
N PRO A 621 7.51 18.52 6.80
CA PRO A 621 6.51 19.59 6.69
C PRO A 621 5.40 19.33 5.67
N ASP A 622 5.75 18.63 4.60
CA ASP A 622 4.90 18.30 3.47
C ASP A 622 4.08 17.00 3.61
N SER A 623 4.15 16.34 4.76
CA SER A 623 3.50 15.06 4.97
C SER A 623 1.97 15.16 4.96
N VAL A 624 1.34 14.25 4.21
CA VAL A 624 -0.12 14.02 4.21
C VAL A 624 -0.55 12.95 5.24
N MET A 625 0.40 12.42 6.02
CA MET A 625 0.10 11.43 7.06
C MET A 625 -0.72 12.07 8.20
N PRO A 626 -1.73 11.36 8.73
CA PRO A 626 -2.44 11.80 9.94
C PRO A 626 -1.53 11.72 11.18
N ARG A 627 -1.91 12.44 12.24
CA ARG A 627 -1.29 12.31 13.56
C ARG A 627 -1.90 11.14 14.35
N PHE A 628 -1.14 10.59 15.29
CA PHE A 628 -1.54 9.46 16.14
C PHE A 628 -1.39 9.77 17.64
N PRO A 629 -2.07 10.81 18.18
CA PRO A 629 -1.88 11.23 19.57
C PRO A 629 -2.25 10.17 20.63
N TRP A 630 -3.08 9.18 20.29
CA TRP A 630 -3.44 8.07 21.20
C TRP A 630 -2.34 7.00 21.34
N LEU A 631 -1.25 7.10 20.57
CA LEU A 631 -0.03 6.29 20.78
C LEU A 631 0.91 6.92 21.83
N PHE A 632 0.44 7.97 22.51
CA PHE A 632 1.21 8.73 23.47
C PHE A 632 0.45 8.89 24.78
N GLU A 633 1.22 9.02 25.85
CA GLU A 633 0.79 9.47 27.16
C GLU A 633 1.60 10.71 27.57
N LEU A 634 1.13 11.41 28.61
CA LEU A 634 1.82 12.59 29.11
C LEU A 634 2.96 12.16 30.04
N GLY A 635 4.20 12.47 29.66
CA GLY A 635 5.38 12.24 30.48
C GLY A 635 5.42 13.10 31.74
N LYS A 636 6.33 12.77 32.66
CA LYS A 636 6.54 13.52 33.92
C LYS A 636 7.00 14.97 33.70
N ASP A 637 7.63 15.22 32.56
CA ASP A 637 8.08 16.52 32.07
C ASP A 637 7.00 17.29 31.28
N GLY A 638 5.79 16.74 31.17
CA GLY A 638 4.70 17.30 30.38
C GLY A 638 4.85 17.07 28.87
N MET A 639 5.88 16.34 28.43
CA MET A 639 6.09 16.03 27.01
C MET A 639 5.38 14.73 26.62
N PRO A 640 4.87 14.61 25.37
CA PRO A 640 4.30 13.36 24.88
C PRO A 640 5.36 12.27 24.82
N GLN A 641 5.09 11.13 25.46
CA GLN A 641 5.92 9.93 25.42
C GLN A 641 5.13 8.76 24.83
N LEU A 642 5.79 7.88 24.08
CA LEU A 642 5.13 6.72 23.49
C LEU A 642 4.62 5.79 24.60
N ASN A 643 3.34 5.43 24.53
CA ASN A 643 2.80 4.34 25.34
C ASN A 643 3.20 2.98 24.74
N ASP A 644 2.77 1.87 25.35
CA ASP A 644 3.12 0.51 24.92
C ASP A 644 2.82 0.25 23.43
N ASP A 645 1.66 0.70 22.93
CA ASP A 645 1.30 0.58 21.51
C ASP A 645 2.24 1.39 20.61
N GLY A 646 2.57 2.61 21.04
CA GLY A 646 3.50 3.48 20.32
C GLY A 646 4.90 2.90 20.24
N GLN A 647 5.42 2.37 21.36
CA GLN A 647 6.74 1.72 21.41
C GLN A 647 6.77 0.45 20.57
N ALA A 648 5.71 -0.37 20.63
CA ALA A 648 5.58 -1.57 19.83
C ALA A 648 5.53 -1.25 18.33
N LEU A 649 4.76 -0.24 17.92
CA LEU A 649 4.72 0.20 16.52
C LEU A 649 6.10 0.63 16.03
N VAL A 650 6.86 1.39 16.83
CA VAL A 650 8.23 1.77 16.48
C VAL A 650 9.12 0.53 16.36
N ALA A 651 9.04 -0.44 17.27
CA ALA A 651 9.78 -1.69 17.18
C ALA A 651 9.50 -2.45 15.88
N TYR A 652 8.22 -2.57 15.48
CA TYR A 652 7.84 -3.18 14.20
C TYR A 652 8.40 -2.40 13.00
N VAL A 653 8.32 -1.07 13.00
CA VAL A 653 8.86 -0.25 11.91
C VAL A 653 10.39 -0.37 11.83
N GLN A 654 11.08 -0.42 12.97
CA GLN A 654 12.52 -0.63 13.05
C GLN A 654 12.96 -2.02 12.60
N ARG A 655 12.05 -2.99 12.65
CA ARG A 655 12.28 -4.36 12.18
C ARG A 655 12.31 -4.48 10.65
N LEU A 656 11.70 -3.55 9.92
CA LEU A 656 11.55 -3.65 8.47
C LEU A 656 12.89 -3.42 7.76
N GLY A 657 13.38 -4.47 7.07
CA GLY A 657 14.59 -4.44 6.26
C GLY A 657 15.88 -4.85 6.98
N VAL A 658 15.82 -5.24 8.26
CA VAL A 658 17.00 -5.77 8.98
C VAL A 658 17.18 -7.28 8.82
N ASN A 659 16.26 -7.96 8.12
CA ASN A 659 16.31 -9.40 7.87
C ASN A 659 17.29 -9.84 6.79
N VAL A 660 17.76 -8.91 5.94
CA VAL A 660 18.60 -9.20 4.77
C VAL A 660 20.05 -8.76 4.99
N GLY A 661 20.48 -8.77 6.24
CA GLY A 661 21.79 -8.29 6.65
C GLY A 661 21.88 -6.78 6.80
N ASP A 662 23.10 -6.31 7.08
CA ASP A 662 23.41 -4.88 7.24
C ASP A 662 23.65 -4.18 5.89
N TRP A 663 22.65 -4.28 5.00
CA TRP A 663 22.75 -3.81 3.62
C TRP A 663 23.08 -2.32 3.47
N ARG A 664 22.83 -1.51 4.52
CA ARG A 664 23.14 -0.07 4.53
C ARG A 664 24.63 0.22 4.45
N GLU A 665 25.47 -0.66 4.99
CA GLU A 665 26.93 -0.55 4.87
C GLU A 665 27.37 -0.58 3.40
N THR A 666 26.64 -1.32 2.56
CA THR A 666 26.97 -1.54 1.15
C THR A 666 26.12 -0.73 0.17
N PHE A 667 25.27 0.17 0.66
CA PHE A 667 24.31 0.85 -0.20
C PHE A 667 24.98 1.96 -1.02
N GLY A 668 24.98 1.84 -2.34
CA GLY A 668 25.72 2.73 -3.25
C GLY A 668 25.45 4.24 -3.08
N PRO A 669 24.19 4.69 -2.89
CA PRO A 669 23.90 6.10 -2.64
C PRO A 669 24.47 6.68 -1.33
N THR A 670 24.87 5.83 -0.39
CA THR A 670 25.54 6.24 0.85
C THR A 670 27.07 6.22 0.73
N SER A 671 27.65 5.48 -0.24
CA SER A 671 29.08 5.48 -0.56
C SER A 671 29.44 6.55 -1.62
N LEU A 672 29.30 7.83 -1.29
CA LEU A 672 29.49 8.92 -2.25
C LEU A 672 30.96 9.32 -2.41
N SER A 673 31.46 9.28 -3.65
CA SER A 673 32.65 10.06 -4.03
C SER A 673 32.23 11.48 -4.41
N ALA A 674 32.96 12.45 -3.86
CA ALA A 674 32.83 13.89 -4.07
C ALA A 674 32.84 14.39 -5.51
N GLY A 675 33.36 13.56 -6.43
CA GLY A 675 34.29 14.00 -7.46
C GLY A 675 33.76 14.97 -8.50
N ASP A 676 32.46 14.99 -8.76
CA ASP A 676 31.90 15.73 -9.90
C ASP A 676 30.80 16.75 -9.51
N ALA A 677 30.35 16.76 -8.25
CA ALA A 677 29.18 17.51 -7.80
C ALA A 677 29.48 18.93 -7.25
N VAL A 678 30.76 19.29 -7.10
CA VAL A 678 31.19 20.49 -6.34
C VAL A 678 31.49 21.70 -7.24
N GLN A 679 31.56 21.52 -8.56
CA GLN A 679 31.90 22.59 -9.51
C GLN A 679 30.64 23.42 -9.87
N ILE A 680 30.32 24.44 -9.10
CA ILE A 680 29.26 25.42 -9.42
C ILE A 680 29.88 26.78 -9.77
N SER A 681 29.43 27.38 -10.86
CA SER A 681 29.91 28.70 -11.32
C SER A 681 29.57 29.82 -10.33
N PRO A 682 30.53 30.70 -9.95
CA PRO A 682 30.32 31.84 -9.07
C PRO A 682 29.28 32.87 -9.55
N ALA A 683 28.93 32.85 -10.85
CA ALA A 683 28.08 33.86 -11.49
C ALA A 683 26.66 33.94 -10.88
N ASN A 684 26.17 32.87 -10.24
CA ASN A 684 24.78 32.76 -9.76
C ASN A 684 24.67 32.55 -8.24
N ARG A 685 25.64 33.00 -7.43
CA ARG A 685 25.66 32.78 -5.96
C ARG A 685 24.33 33.15 -5.26
N ASN A 686 23.70 34.26 -5.66
CA ASN A 686 22.42 34.67 -5.08
C ASN A 686 21.27 33.72 -5.44
N GLU A 687 21.25 33.16 -6.65
CA GLU A 687 20.26 32.16 -7.07
C GLU A 687 20.49 30.84 -6.35
N LEU A 688 21.76 30.44 -6.20
CA LEU A 688 22.16 29.25 -5.46
C LEU A 688 21.76 29.35 -3.97
N LEU A 689 21.97 30.50 -3.33
CA LEU A 689 21.54 30.72 -1.94
C LEU A 689 20.02 30.70 -1.81
N LYS A 690 19.27 31.28 -2.76
CA LYS A 690 17.80 31.19 -2.78
C LYS A 690 17.32 29.74 -2.93
N LEU A 691 17.95 28.96 -3.80
CA LEU A 691 17.66 27.54 -3.94
C LEU A 691 17.97 26.78 -2.65
N GLY A 692 19.14 27.04 -2.06
CA GLY A 692 19.57 26.44 -0.80
C GLY A 692 18.61 26.75 0.36
N GLU A 693 18.15 27.99 0.46
CA GLU A 693 17.15 28.41 1.44
C GLU A 693 15.82 27.65 1.26
N GLN A 694 15.33 27.51 0.02
CA GLN A 694 14.09 26.78 -0.26
C GLN A 694 14.19 25.32 0.15
N VAL A 695 15.28 24.65 -0.21
CA VAL A 695 15.52 23.25 0.15
C VAL A 695 15.69 23.10 1.66
N TYR A 696 16.44 24.00 2.31
CA TYR A 696 16.65 24.01 3.75
C TYR A 696 15.34 24.13 4.53
N ARG A 697 14.50 25.12 4.20
CA ARG A 697 13.20 25.34 4.87
C ARG A 697 12.29 24.12 4.75
N ARG A 698 12.33 23.46 3.60
CA ARG A 698 11.45 22.32 3.29
C ARG A 698 11.91 21.00 3.93
N ARG A 699 13.22 20.81 4.12
CA ARG A 699 13.81 19.50 4.49
C ARG A 699 14.64 19.49 5.77
N CYS A 700 15.24 20.63 6.15
CA CYS A 700 16.17 20.71 7.27
C CYS A 700 15.59 21.49 8.47
N ALA A 701 14.81 22.54 8.22
CA ALA A 701 14.32 23.45 9.27
C ALA A 701 13.37 22.80 10.29
N GLY A 702 12.69 21.70 9.93
CA GLY A 702 11.86 20.93 10.87
C GLY A 702 12.64 20.47 12.11
N CYS A 703 13.90 20.07 11.92
CA CYS A 703 14.82 19.70 12.99
C CYS A 703 15.76 20.84 13.38
N HIS A 704 16.38 21.55 12.42
CA HIS A 704 17.44 22.53 12.70
C HIS A 704 16.94 23.96 13.00
N GLY A 705 15.65 24.25 12.81
CA GLY A 705 15.06 25.57 13.01
C GLY A 705 15.32 26.53 11.85
N ASP A 706 14.48 27.56 11.69
CA ASP A 706 14.64 28.55 10.61
C ASP A 706 15.91 29.40 10.76
N LYS A 707 16.45 29.48 11.98
CA LYS A 707 17.69 30.20 12.32
C LYS A 707 18.94 29.33 12.28
N GLY A 708 18.80 28.03 11.99
CA GLY A 708 19.91 27.08 12.06
C GLY A 708 20.48 26.86 13.46
N ASP A 709 19.74 27.18 14.51
CA ASP A 709 20.17 27.10 15.92
C ASP A 709 19.93 25.73 16.56
N GLY A 710 19.46 24.74 15.79
CA GLY A 710 19.14 23.41 16.28
C GLY A 710 17.79 23.31 17.01
N ASN A 711 17.02 24.40 17.09
CA ASN A 711 15.75 24.47 17.82
C ASN A 711 14.53 24.38 16.89
N GLY A 712 14.53 23.41 15.98
CA GLY A 712 13.39 23.13 15.10
C GLY A 712 12.18 22.59 15.86
N ARG A 713 11.02 22.54 15.18
CA ARG A 713 9.75 22.09 15.76
C ARG A 713 9.80 20.67 16.32
N ALA A 714 10.61 19.79 15.72
CA ALA A 714 10.81 18.42 16.20
C ALA A 714 11.84 18.30 17.32
N ALA A 715 12.75 19.28 17.49
CA ALA A 715 13.95 19.17 18.32
C ALA A 715 13.67 18.83 19.79
N ALA A 716 12.50 19.24 20.32
CA ALA A 716 12.07 18.92 21.67
C ALA A 716 11.88 17.40 21.91
N MET A 717 11.42 16.66 20.90
CA MET A 717 11.16 15.21 20.99
C MET A 717 12.39 14.36 20.63
N LEU A 718 13.45 14.97 20.07
CA LEU A 718 14.65 14.26 19.65
C LEU A 718 15.60 14.05 20.84
N ARG A 719 16.07 12.82 21.00
CA ARG A 719 17.09 12.44 22.00
C ARG A 719 18.45 13.01 21.61
N ILE A 720 18.82 12.86 20.33
CA ILE A 720 20.04 13.45 19.78
C ILE A 720 19.66 14.83 19.22
N LYS A 721 20.20 15.88 19.83
CA LYS A 721 19.85 17.25 19.43
C LYS A 721 20.41 17.59 18.04
N PRO A 722 19.60 18.24 17.18
CA PRO A 722 20.07 18.74 15.89
C PRO A 722 21.23 19.72 16.05
N ARG A 723 22.09 19.77 15.02
CA ARG A 723 23.26 20.66 15.06
C ARG A 723 22.83 22.13 14.98
N ASP A 724 23.32 22.92 15.93
CA ASP A 724 23.40 24.38 15.86
C ASP A 724 24.52 24.81 14.91
N PHE A 725 24.14 25.33 13.74
CA PHE A 725 25.03 25.80 12.68
C PHE A 725 25.62 27.19 12.96
N THR A 726 25.08 27.96 13.91
CA THR A 726 25.55 29.33 14.20
C THR A 726 26.95 29.33 14.82
N THR A 727 27.28 28.27 15.56
CA THR A 727 28.62 28.05 16.16
C THR A 727 29.70 27.70 15.14
N GLY A 728 29.33 27.22 13.95
CA GLY A 728 30.27 26.72 12.94
C GLY A 728 31.09 25.49 13.36
N ILE A 729 30.71 24.78 14.43
CA ILE A 729 31.38 23.55 14.87
C ILE A 729 30.63 22.35 14.29
N PHE A 730 31.34 21.45 13.60
CA PHE A 730 30.78 20.25 12.98
C PHE A 730 31.52 19.00 13.46
N LYS A 731 30.79 17.91 13.73
CA LYS A 731 31.35 16.72 14.38
C LYS A 731 32.34 15.95 13.50
N PHE A 732 32.08 15.87 12.20
CA PHE A 732 32.85 15.05 11.26
C PHE A 732 33.30 15.91 10.09
N HIS A 733 34.62 15.97 9.88
CA HIS A 733 35.23 16.75 8.81
C HIS A 733 36.64 16.24 8.51
N SER A 734 37.17 16.67 7.37
CA SER A 734 38.48 16.25 6.88
C SER A 734 39.62 17.22 7.20
N THR A 735 39.32 18.43 7.67
CA THR A 735 40.30 19.47 7.99
C THR A 735 41.02 19.22 9.34
N PRO A 736 42.29 19.63 9.51
CA PRO A 736 43.06 19.37 10.73
C PRO A 736 42.49 20.09 11.97
N GLY A 737 42.54 19.42 13.12
CA GLY A 737 42.04 19.95 14.41
C GLY A 737 40.62 19.52 14.74
N THR A 738 40.19 19.63 15.99
CA THR A 738 38.90 19.07 16.44
C THR A 738 37.70 19.95 16.11
N ASP A 739 37.83 21.28 16.21
CA ASP A 739 36.73 22.24 15.96
C ASP A 739 36.95 23.09 14.69
N ALA A 740 37.74 22.57 13.74
CA ALA A 740 38.04 23.24 12.49
C ALA A 740 36.82 23.29 11.56
N LEU A 741 36.80 24.28 10.66
CA LEU A 741 35.72 24.39 9.67
C LEU A 741 35.78 23.22 8.66
N PRO A 742 34.64 22.57 8.36
CA PRO A 742 34.60 21.52 7.35
C PRO A 742 34.81 22.06 5.93
N THR A 743 35.16 21.19 5.01
CA THR A 743 35.07 21.53 3.58
C THR A 743 33.62 21.47 3.08
N ASP A 744 33.33 22.08 1.93
CA ASP A 744 32.04 21.92 1.24
C ASP A 744 31.75 20.44 0.96
N GLN A 745 32.80 19.65 0.72
CA GLN A 745 32.70 18.22 0.49
C GLN A 745 32.30 17.44 1.75
N ASP A 746 32.81 17.82 2.93
CA ASP A 746 32.45 17.18 4.19
C ASP A 746 30.96 17.42 4.52
N LEU A 747 30.49 18.65 4.33
CA LEU A 747 29.07 19.00 4.50
C LEU A 747 28.19 18.29 3.46
N TYR A 748 28.62 18.26 2.20
CA TYR A 748 27.91 17.54 1.14
C TYR A 748 27.80 16.04 1.45
N ALA A 749 28.89 15.41 1.88
CA ALA A 749 28.90 14.00 2.27
C ALA A 749 27.95 13.75 3.45
N THR A 750 28.00 14.60 4.49
CA THR A 750 27.13 14.49 5.67
C THR A 750 25.64 14.62 5.30
N ILE A 751 25.26 15.59 4.47
CA ILE A 751 23.87 15.76 4.04
C ILE A 751 23.40 14.56 3.21
N SER A 752 24.26 14.11 2.30
CA SER A 752 23.90 13.04 1.39
C SER A 752 23.78 11.69 2.10
N HIS A 753 24.67 11.44 3.05
CA HIS A 753 24.71 10.21 3.83
C HIS A 753 23.73 10.23 5.02
N GLY A 754 23.40 11.42 5.54
CA GLY A 754 22.76 11.56 6.84
C GLY A 754 23.71 11.21 7.97
N LEU A 755 23.18 11.05 9.18
CA LEU A 755 23.95 10.59 10.34
C LEU A 755 23.27 9.36 10.94
N TRP A 756 23.92 8.21 10.82
CA TRP A 756 23.40 6.92 11.25
C TRP A 756 23.09 6.86 12.75
N GLY A 757 21.99 6.20 13.11
CA GLY A 757 21.54 6.08 14.50
C GLY A 757 21.13 7.42 15.10
N THR A 758 20.80 8.42 14.27
CA THR A 758 20.25 9.72 14.65
C THR A 758 18.97 10.02 13.87
N PRO A 759 18.22 11.08 14.24
CA PRO A 759 17.09 11.57 13.45
C PRO A 759 17.43 12.19 12.09
N MET A 760 18.71 12.33 11.71
CA MET A 760 19.11 12.96 10.45
C MET A 760 19.18 11.92 9.30
N PRO A 761 18.20 11.90 8.38
CA PRO A 761 18.19 10.94 7.29
C PRO A 761 19.20 11.26 6.19
N PRO A 762 19.52 10.27 5.35
CA PRO A 762 20.20 10.52 4.08
C PRO A 762 19.33 11.31 3.10
N TRP A 763 19.96 12.21 2.35
CA TRP A 763 19.32 13.03 1.30
C TRP A 763 19.91 12.78 -0.10
N TYR A 764 20.46 11.60 -0.36
CA TYR A 764 21.02 11.22 -1.67
C TYR A 764 20.00 11.27 -2.81
N ASP A 765 18.70 11.22 -2.50
CA ASP A 765 17.58 11.22 -3.44
C ASP A 765 17.21 12.64 -3.93
N ILE A 766 17.88 13.66 -3.41
CA ILE A 766 17.83 15.03 -3.90
C ILE A 766 18.95 15.24 -4.93
N PRO A 767 18.70 16.00 -6.03
CA PRO A 767 19.74 16.37 -6.99
C PRO A 767 20.98 16.99 -6.32
N ALA A 768 22.16 16.67 -6.86
CA ALA A 768 23.45 17.12 -6.32
C ALA A 768 23.54 18.66 -6.22
N GLU A 769 23.02 19.37 -7.22
CA GLU A 769 22.94 20.84 -7.23
C GLU A 769 22.16 21.38 -6.03
N GLN A 770 21.00 20.82 -5.72
CA GLN A 770 20.18 21.23 -4.57
C GLN A 770 20.87 20.93 -3.24
N ARG A 771 21.56 19.78 -3.12
CA ARG A 771 22.36 19.46 -1.94
C ARG A 771 23.50 20.46 -1.73
N MET A 772 24.23 20.79 -2.79
CA MET A 772 25.30 21.78 -2.73
C MET A 772 24.77 23.20 -2.45
N ALA A 773 23.61 23.55 -3.00
CA ALA A 773 22.93 24.81 -2.69
C ALA A 773 22.64 24.94 -1.19
N VAL A 774 22.15 23.87 -0.55
CA VAL A 774 21.93 23.82 0.90
C VAL A 774 23.24 23.95 1.68
N VAL A 775 24.33 23.31 1.22
CA VAL A 775 25.67 23.48 1.84
C VAL A 775 26.04 24.96 1.88
N GLN A 776 25.93 25.67 0.75
CA GLN A 776 26.26 27.09 0.69
C GLN A 776 25.34 27.94 1.58
N PHE A 777 24.06 27.58 1.69
CA PHE A 777 23.12 28.27 2.58
C PHE A 777 23.43 28.02 4.06
N ILE A 778 23.78 26.80 4.47
CA ILE A 778 24.15 26.47 5.86
C ILE A 778 25.34 27.32 6.33
N LYS A 779 26.33 27.56 5.45
CA LYS A 779 27.50 28.40 5.76
C LYS A 779 27.13 29.84 6.11
N THR A 780 25.95 30.32 5.72
CA THR A 780 25.51 31.69 6.05
C THR A 780 25.11 31.89 7.51
N PHE A 781 24.87 30.80 8.27
CA PHE A 781 24.47 30.90 9.68
C PHE A 781 25.61 31.27 10.64
N SER A 782 26.88 31.09 10.25
CA SER A 782 28.03 31.39 11.10
C SER A 782 28.98 32.38 10.44
N THR A 783 29.45 33.36 11.22
CA THR A 783 30.44 34.34 10.75
C THR A 783 31.83 33.73 10.55
N ARG A 784 32.10 32.54 11.12
CA ARG A 784 33.40 31.84 11.01
C ARG A 784 33.80 31.62 9.55
N TRP A 785 32.85 31.30 8.67
CA TRP A 785 33.10 31.11 7.23
C TRP A 785 33.58 32.36 6.49
N ALA A 786 33.44 33.54 7.09
CA ALA A 786 33.95 34.80 6.56
C ALA A 786 35.26 35.26 7.22
N THR A 787 35.59 34.72 8.40
CA THR A 787 36.73 35.16 9.23
C THR A 787 37.86 34.16 9.32
N GLU A 788 37.59 32.87 9.09
CA GLU A 788 38.56 31.78 9.16
C GLU A 788 38.76 31.17 7.77
N GLU A 789 39.98 30.73 7.49
CA GLU A 789 40.30 29.99 6.28
C GLU A 789 40.02 28.50 6.49
N VAL A 790 39.43 27.84 5.49
CA VAL A 790 39.21 26.39 5.52
C VAL A 790 40.51 25.71 5.10
N GLU A 791 41.20 25.09 6.06
CA GLU A 791 42.45 24.38 5.81
C GLU A 791 42.29 23.20 4.83
N ALA A 792 43.40 22.78 4.23
CA ALA A 792 43.39 21.64 3.32
C ALA A 792 43.04 20.34 4.07
N PRO A 793 42.23 19.43 3.47
CA PRO A 793 41.95 18.13 4.05
C PRO A 793 43.21 17.35 4.43
N VAL A 794 43.17 16.66 5.56
CA VAL A 794 44.26 15.79 5.98
C VAL A 794 44.46 14.67 4.97
N ALA A 795 45.72 14.50 4.55
CA ALA A 795 46.10 13.43 3.64
C ALA A 795 45.98 12.07 4.33
N VAL A 796 45.07 11.23 3.83
CA VAL A 796 44.93 9.84 4.27
C VAL A 796 45.87 8.98 3.43
N PRO A 797 46.93 8.38 4.01
CA PRO A 797 47.81 7.48 3.26
C PRO A 797 47.04 6.25 2.77
N THR A 798 47.54 5.62 1.71
CA THR A 798 46.97 4.36 1.22
C THR A 798 46.91 3.34 2.36
N GLU A 799 45.73 2.73 2.55
CA GLU A 799 45.53 1.67 3.54
C GLU A 799 46.52 0.51 3.30
N PRO A 800 47.31 0.12 4.32
CA PRO A 800 48.23 -1.00 4.23
C PRO A 800 47.48 -2.34 4.23
N ALA A 801 48.18 -3.44 3.93
CA ALA A 801 47.57 -4.77 3.94
C ALA A 801 47.02 -5.14 5.33
N VAL A 802 45.83 -5.75 5.36
CA VAL A 802 45.20 -6.22 6.59
C VAL A 802 45.87 -7.51 7.03
N THR A 803 46.58 -7.51 8.16
CA THR A 803 47.35 -8.64 8.68
C THR A 803 46.98 -8.95 10.13
N VAL A 804 47.33 -10.14 10.62
CA VAL A 804 47.19 -10.47 12.06
C VAL A 804 48.01 -9.52 12.92
N GLN A 805 49.19 -9.12 12.45
CA GLN A 805 50.07 -8.20 13.16
C GLN A 805 49.47 -6.79 13.24
N SER A 806 48.92 -6.26 12.14
CA SER A 806 48.30 -4.92 12.15
C SER A 806 47.10 -4.85 13.10
N ILE A 807 46.26 -5.89 13.14
CA ILE A 807 45.13 -5.96 14.06
C ILE A 807 45.60 -6.09 15.52
N SER A 808 46.63 -6.89 15.79
CA SER A 808 47.14 -7.11 17.15
C SER A 808 47.83 -5.87 17.71
N HIS A 809 48.64 -5.19 16.91
CA HIS A 809 49.25 -3.92 17.29
C HIS A 809 48.20 -2.81 17.47
N GLY A 810 47.21 -2.78 16.56
CA GLY A 810 46.06 -1.89 16.67
C GLY A 810 45.26 -2.07 17.96
N HIS A 811 45.10 -3.30 18.45
CA HIS A 811 44.46 -3.57 19.73
C HIS A 811 45.24 -2.98 20.92
N GLU A 812 46.57 -3.09 20.93
CA GLU A 812 47.41 -2.50 21.98
C GLU A 812 47.29 -0.97 22.00
N LEU A 813 47.36 -0.35 20.82
CA LEU A 813 47.19 1.09 20.65
C LEU A 813 45.78 1.54 21.08
N TYR A 814 44.76 0.78 20.69
CA TYR A 814 43.37 1.05 21.07
C TYR A 814 43.16 0.96 22.58
N ALA A 815 43.67 -0.09 23.23
CA ALA A 815 43.56 -0.25 24.68
C ALA A 815 44.26 0.91 25.43
N ALA A 816 45.39 1.39 24.92
CA ALA A 816 46.14 2.49 25.51
C ALA A 816 45.47 3.86 25.34
N ASN A 817 44.79 4.11 24.21
CA ASN A 817 44.34 5.46 23.83
C ASN A 817 42.81 5.62 23.78
N CYS A 818 42.07 4.56 23.48
CA CYS A 818 40.64 4.62 23.18
C CYS A 818 39.78 3.86 24.21
N GLY A 819 40.31 2.80 24.82
CA GLY A 819 39.58 1.91 25.73
C GLY A 819 38.98 2.60 26.96
N PHE A 820 39.60 3.69 27.45
CA PHE A 820 39.09 4.45 28.59
C PHE A 820 37.68 5.03 28.35
N CYS A 821 37.36 5.40 27.10
CA CYS A 821 36.05 5.91 26.70
C CYS A 821 35.20 4.84 26.01
N HIS A 822 35.79 4.04 25.12
CA HIS A 822 35.03 3.11 24.28
C HIS A 822 34.92 1.69 24.84
N GLY A 823 35.63 1.38 25.93
CA GLY A 823 35.74 0.03 26.50
C GLY A 823 36.67 -0.87 25.70
N ASP A 824 37.26 -1.88 26.31
CA ASP A 824 38.26 -2.76 25.66
C ASP A 824 37.70 -3.55 24.47
N ASN A 825 36.40 -3.82 24.47
CA ASN A 825 35.69 -4.51 23.37
C ASN A 825 35.00 -3.55 22.40
N GLY A 826 35.12 -2.23 22.61
CA GLY A 826 34.55 -1.21 21.75
C GLY A 826 33.03 -1.05 21.82
N HIS A 827 32.41 -1.32 22.98
CA HIS A 827 30.97 -1.16 23.20
C HIS A 827 30.53 0.27 23.57
N GLY A 828 31.46 1.21 23.64
CA GLY A 828 31.17 2.59 24.06
C GLY A 828 30.91 2.73 25.57
N ASP A 829 31.31 1.73 26.37
CA ASP A 829 31.00 1.57 27.79
C ASP A 829 32.24 1.71 28.70
N GLY A 830 33.26 2.43 28.22
CA GLY A 830 34.47 2.70 29.00
C GLY A 830 34.18 3.48 30.29
N ILE A 831 35.13 3.43 31.25
CA ILE A 831 34.99 4.07 32.56
C ILE A 831 34.62 5.56 32.45
N ALA A 832 35.14 6.24 31.42
CA ALA A 832 34.87 7.65 31.19
C ALA A 832 33.55 7.94 30.49
N ALA A 833 32.92 6.95 29.83
CA ALA A 833 31.73 7.13 29.01
C ALA A 833 30.57 7.73 29.81
N VAL A 834 30.47 7.37 31.10
CA VAL A 834 29.46 7.89 32.01
C VAL A 834 29.83 9.33 32.42
N GLY A 835 29.21 10.30 31.77
CA GLY A 835 29.34 11.73 32.14
C GLY A 835 30.02 12.61 31.09
N LEU A 836 30.46 12.05 29.95
CA LEU A 836 30.93 12.87 28.83
C LEU A 836 29.80 13.77 28.32
N GLN A 837 30.13 15.04 28.08
CA GLN A 837 29.22 16.03 27.52
C GLN A 837 29.86 16.69 26.32
N ASP A 838 29.04 17.04 25.34
CA ASP A 838 29.45 17.89 24.24
C ASP A 838 29.53 19.36 24.67
N SER A 839 30.10 20.22 23.82
CA SER A 839 30.25 21.65 24.08
C SER A 839 28.92 22.40 24.24
N TRP A 840 27.80 21.72 23.95
CA TRP A 840 26.43 22.23 24.11
C TRP A 840 25.73 21.67 25.36
N GLY A 841 26.45 20.94 26.23
CA GLY A 841 25.94 20.40 27.49
C GLY A 841 25.07 19.14 27.34
N HIS A 842 25.03 18.52 26.16
CA HIS A 842 24.31 17.26 25.95
C HIS A 842 25.22 16.06 26.19
N PRO A 843 24.69 14.90 26.62
CA PRO A 843 25.48 13.68 26.74
C PRO A 843 26.19 13.29 25.44
N ALA A 844 27.50 13.09 25.50
CA ALA A 844 28.33 12.65 24.39
C ALA A 844 28.69 11.18 24.56
N THR A 845 27.83 10.29 24.05
CA THR A 845 28.06 8.83 24.14
C THR A 845 29.11 8.38 23.13
N PRO A 846 30.21 7.72 23.57
CA PRO A 846 31.16 7.08 22.67
C PRO A 846 30.47 6.05 21.76
N ALA A 847 30.99 5.85 20.55
CA ALA A 847 30.42 4.92 19.60
C ALA A 847 30.69 3.46 20.01
N ASP A 848 29.67 2.61 19.86
CA ASP A 848 29.81 1.16 19.86
C ASP A 848 30.18 0.69 18.45
N TYR A 849 31.37 0.13 18.30
CA TYR A 849 31.94 -0.32 17.01
C TYR A 849 31.42 -1.69 16.56
N THR A 850 30.69 -2.40 17.43
CA THR A 850 30.11 -3.70 17.11
C THR A 850 28.74 -3.58 16.44
N LEU A 851 28.08 -2.42 16.61
CA LEU A 851 26.73 -2.19 16.14
C LEU A 851 26.65 -2.00 14.61
N PRO A 852 25.56 -2.47 13.98
CA PRO A 852 25.33 -2.30 12.55
C PRO A 852 24.99 -0.86 12.16
N ALA A 853 25.11 -0.57 10.86
CA ALA A 853 24.79 0.75 10.30
C ALA A 853 23.36 1.20 10.66
N GLY A 854 23.27 2.43 11.14
CA GLY A 854 22.01 3.04 11.56
C GLY A 854 21.51 2.65 12.95
N ALA A 855 22.18 1.71 13.65
CA ALA A 855 21.81 1.38 15.02
C ALA A 855 22.08 2.54 15.99
N PRO A 856 21.19 2.80 16.97
CA PRO A 856 21.42 3.82 17.98
C PRO A 856 22.71 3.58 18.75
N GLY A 857 23.57 4.59 18.88
CA GLY A 857 24.86 4.48 19.57
C GLY A 857 26.02 3.96 18.71
N GLY A 858 25.77 3.46 17.49
CA GLY A 858 26.83 3.06 16.56
C GLY A 858 27.53 4.22 15.85
N VAL A 859 28.46 3.88 14.96
CA VAL A 859 29.20 4.82 14.10
C VAL A 859 28.26 5.60 13.18
N LYS A 860 28.61 6.86 12.87
CA LYS A 860 27.68 7.83 12.25
C LYS A 860 27.75 7.95 10.73
N LEU A 861 28.93 7.82 10.12
CA LEU A 861 29.12 8.04 8.68
C LEU A 861 29.70 6.83 7.93
N GLY A 862 30.01 5.72 8.58
CA GLY A 862 30.56 4.56 7.91
C GLY A 862 31.45 3.70 8.79
N HIS A 863 31.56 2.41 8.48
CA HIS A 863 32.62 1.55 9.03
C HIS A 863 33.85 1.50 8.10
N ASP A 864 33.86 2.33 7.05
CA ASP A 864 34.96 2.37 6.10
C ASP A 864 36.24 2.91 6.74
N GLY A 865 37.37 2.37 6.32
CA GLY A 865 38.66 2.70 6.93
C GLY A 865 39.03 4.17 6.80
N THR A 866 38.61 4.85 5.73
CA THR A 866 38.94 6.27 5.50
C THR A 866 38.19 7.18 6.47
N HIS A 867 36.90 6.93 6.70
CA HIS A 867 36.12 7.67 7.69
C HIS A 867 36.66 7.46 9.11
N LEU A 868 36.92 6.20 9.49
CA LEU A 868 37.47 5.89 10.81
C LEU A 868 38.83 6.56 11.02
N PHE A 869 39.72 6.48 10.03
CA PHE A 869 41.03 7.14 10.06
C PHE A 869 40.90 8.64 10.29
N LYS A 870 40.07 9.33 9.50
CA LYS A 870 39.86 10.78 9.64
C LYS A 870 39.26 11.15 10.98
N THR A 871 38.31 10.36 11.47
CA THR A 871 37.62 10.62 12.75
C THR A 871 38.57 10.52 13.93
N VAL A 872 39.44 9.50 13.96
CA VAL A 872 40.44 9.37 15.04
C VAL A 872 41.54 10.43 14.88
N MET A 873 41.97 10.72 13.65
CA MET A 873 43.02 11.70 13.39
C MET A 873 42.61 13.13 13.78
N ASN A 874 41.39 13.56 13.46
CA ASN A 874 40.92 14.92 13.74
C ASN A 874 40.20 15.04 15.10
N GLY A 875 39.74 13.93 15.66
CA GLY A 875 38.80 13.93 16.77
C GLY A 875 37.37 14.20 16.30
N VAL A 876 36.46 14.44 17.24
CA VAL A 876 35.05 14.71 16.94
C VAL A 876 34.67 16.07 17.49
N GLY A 877 34.38 17.02 16.59
CA GLY A 877 34.12 18.41 16.92
C GLY A 877 33.02 18.64 17.95
N GLY A 878 33.31 19.52 18.90
CA GLY A 878 32.44 19.83 20.04
C GLY A 878 32.24 18.67 21.00
N THR A 879 33.04 17.60 20.94
CA THR A 879 32.98 16.49 21.91
C THR A 879 34.31 16.32 22.64
N PRO A 880 34.36 15.56 23.74
CA PRO A 880 35.61 15.28 24.45
C PRO A 880 36.60 14.38 23.70
N MET A 881 36.33 13.96 22.45
CA MET A 881 37.24 13.14 21.65
C MET A 881 38.28 14.02 20.93
N PRO A 882 39.55 14.05 21.39
CA PRO A 882 40.56 14.93 20.84
C PRO A 882 41.12 14.42 19.51
N SER A 883 41.88 15.28 18.83
CA SER A 883 42.75 14.87 17.72
C SER A 883 43.92 14.03 18.23
N PHE A 884 44.16 12.88 17.58
CA PHE A 884 45.31 12.01 17.84
C PHE A 884 46.46 12.21 16.85
N SER A 885 46.38 13.22 15.98
CA SER A 885 47.39 13.51 14.95
C SER A 885 48.80 13.75 15.52
N ALA A 886 48.91 14.27 16.73
CA ALA A 886 50.20 14.52 17.40
C ALA A 886 50.74 13.31 18.18
N SER A 887 49.89 12.34 18.51
CA SER A 887 50.22 11.22 19.40
C SER A 887 50.31 9.87 18.70
N MET A 888 49.87 9.75 17.45
CA MET A 888 49.90 8.50 16.68
C MET A 888 50.45 8.74 15.28
N SER A 889 51.33 7.85 14.81
CA SER A 889 51.78 7.88 13.42
C SER A 889 50.66 7.42 12.47
N PRO A 890 50.71 7.76 11.17
CA PRO A 890 49.71 7.28 10.22
C PRO A 890 49.63 5.75 10.10
N MET A 891 50.73 5.03 10.39
CA MET A 891 50.72 3.56 10.39
C MET A 891 50.02 3.01 11.64
N ASP A 892 50.32 3.57 12.82
CA ASP A 892 49.64 3.22 14.08
C ASP A 892 48.13 3.48 14.00
N MET A 893 47.76 4.55 13.29
CA MET A 893 46.37 4.88 13.01
C MET A 893 45.69 3.81 12.17
N TRP A 894 46.31 3.35 11.09
CA TRP A 894 45.78 2.28 10.26
C TRP A 894 45.66 0.96 11.01
N ASP A 895 46.65 0.61 11.83
CA ASP A 895 46.59 -0.57 12.69
C ASP A 895 45.40 -0.49 13.66
N THR A 896 45.18 0.67 14.28
CA THR A 896 44.02 0.92 15.15
C THR A 896 42.69 0.80 14.40
N VAL A 897 42.62 1.33 13.17
CA VAL A 897 41.44 1.18 12.29
C VAL A 897 41.18 -0.28 11.95
N HIS A 898 42.20 -1.06 11.60
CA HIS A 898 42.06 -2.50 11.35
C HIS A 898 41.50 -3.25 12.56
N PHE A 899 41.92 -2.88 13.79
CA PHE A 899 41.33 -3.44 15.00
C PHE A 899 39.85 -3.08 15.15
N ILE A 900 39.48 -1.80 15.01
CA ILE A 900 38.09 -1.34 15.10
C ILE A 900 37.20 -2.06 14.07
N GLN A 901 37.65 -2.16 12.82
CA GLN A 901 36.95 -2.90 11.77
C GLN A 901 36.76 -4.37 12.13
N SER A 902 37.77 -5.00 12.74
CA SER A 902 37.68 -6.40 13.16
C SER A 902 36.57 -6.65 14.19
N LEU A 903 36.27 -5.68 15.06
CA LEU A 903 35.16 -5.76 16.02
C LEU A 903 33.81 -5.84 15.30
N ARG A 904 33.59 -4.99 14.28
CA ARG A 904 32.36 -5.02 13.47
C ARG A 904 32.23 -6.32 12.68
N ILE A 905 33.32 -6.79 12.05
CA ILE A 905 33.34 -8.06 11.30
C ILE A 905 32.99 -9.22 12.22
N ASP A 906 33.59 -9.28 13.42
CA ASP A 906 33.33 -10.37 14.37
C ASP A 906 31.89 -10.35 14.88
N ALA A 907 31.32 -9.17 15.15
CA ALA A 907 29.92 -9.02 15.53
C ALA A 907 28.96 -9.46 14.41
N HIS A 908 29.20 -9.03 13.17
CA HIS A 908 28.37 -9.39 12.01
C HIS A 908 28.46 -10.90 11.72
N MET A 909 29.66 -11.51 11.82
CA MET A 909 29.79 -12.97 11.69
C MET A 909 28.97 -13.73 12.75
N GLN A 910 28.91 -13.24 13.99
CA GLN A 910 28.05 -13.85 15.02
C GLN A 910 26.56 -13.69 14.70
N GLU A 911 26.15 -12.59 14.07
CA GLU A 911 24.78 -12.39 13.58
C GLU A 911 24.45 -13.40 12.48
N LEU A 912 25.34 -13.57 11.49
CA LEU A 912 25.18 -14.54 10.40
C LEU A 912 25.12 -15.98 10.90
N GLN A 913 25.99 -16.35 11.85
CA GLN A 913 25.97 -17.67 12.49
C GLN A 913 24.65 -17.92 13.23
N ARG A 914 24.15 -16.93 13.98
CA ARG A 914 22.82 -16.99 14.62
C ARG A 914 21.68 -17.11 13.60
N ALA A 915 21.85 -16.49 12.43
CA ALA A 915 20.92 -16.61 11.29
C ALA A 915 21.10 -17.93 10.50
N GLY A 916 22.00 -18.83 10.92
CA GLY A 916 22.17 -20.16 10.34
C GLY A 916 23.07 -20.21 9.09
N LEU A 917 24.05 -19.31 8.99
CA LEU A 917 25.10 -19.39 7.97
C LEU A 917 25.82 -20.75 8.04
N PRO A 918 25.97 -21.48 6.92
CA PRO A 918 26.72 -22.74 6.91
C PRO A 918 28.20 -22.54 7.21
N ALA A 919 28.81 -23.47 7.96
CA ALA A 919 30.24 -23.43 8.30
C ALA A 919 31.16 -23.36 7.06
N ALA A 920 30.75 -23.98 5.95
CA ALA A 920 31.50 -23.94 4.69
C ALA A 920 31.57 -22.53 4.05
N ASP A 921 30.61 -21.66 4.37
CA ASP A 921 30.47 -20.33 3.79
C ASP A 921 31.11 -19.24 4.70
N GLU A 922 31.51 -19.58 5.93
CA GLU A 922 32.03 -18.61 6.92
C GLU A 922 33.26 -17.84 6.44
N GLN A 923 34.21 -18.54 5.81
CA GLN A 923 35.44 -17.91 5.32
C GLN A 923 35.15 -16.91 4.19
N GLU A 924 34.24 -17.25 3.29
CA GLU A 924 33.84 -16.37 2.18
C GLU A 924 33.01 -15.19 2.69
N ALA A 925 32.07 -15.43 3.62
CA ALA A 925 31.31 -14.37 4.27
C ALA A 925 32.25 -13.35 4.94
N ARG A 926 33.20 -13.83 5.74
CA ARG A 926 34.20 -12.96 6.40
C ARG A 926 35.04 -12.19 5.38
N ARG A 927 35.45 -12.82 4.28
CA ARG A 927 36.18 -12.17 3.18
C ARG A 927 35.36 -11.03 2.57
N LYS A 928 34.09 -11.28 2.26
CA LYS A 928 33.17 -10.28 1.69
C LYS A 928 32.96 -9.10 2.63
N LEU A 929 32.73 -9.37 3.91
CA LEU A 929 32.57 -8.31 4.91
C LEU A 929 33.81 -7.41 4.98
N TRP A 930 35.02 -7.98 5.00
CA TRP A 930 36.26 -7.20 4.95
C TRP A 930 36.38 -6.38 3.66
N GLN A 931 36.06 -6.97 2.50
CA GLN A 931 36.08 -6.26 1.21
C GLN A 931 35.13 -5.05 1.17
N ASN A 932 34.05 -5.07 1.95
CA ASN A 932 33.08 -3.98 2.00
C ASN A 932 33.56 -2.78 2.83
N ILE A 933 34.40 -2.99 3.86
CA ILE A 933 34.81 -1.92 4.79
C ILE A 933 36.29 -1.52 4.68
N SER A 934 37.15 -2.40 4.14
CA SER A 934 38.59 -2.15 3.92
C SER A 934 38.90 -2.07 2.43
N ALA A 935 39.47 -0.95 2.00
CA ALA A 935 39.91 -0.75 0.63
C ALA A 935 41.13 -1.64 0.28
N ALA A 936 42.00 -1.90 1.26
CA ALA A 936 43.09 -2.88 1.11
C ALA A 936 42.55 -4.29 0.87
N ALA A 937 41.60 -4.75 1.69
CA ALA A 937 40.95 -6.04 1.49
C ALA A 937 40.19 -6.13 0.15
N GLY A 938 39.52 -5.03 -0.26
CA GLY A 938 38.87 -4.91 -1.57
C GLY A 938 39.82 -5.09 -2.76
N LYS A 939 41.11 -4.73 -2.60
CA LYS A 939 42.19 -4.98 -3.58
C LYS A 939 42.86 -6.34 -3.43
N GLY A 940 42.35 -7.21 -2.55
CA GLY A 940 42.93 -8.53 -2.26
C GLY A 940 44.13 -8.49 -1.31
N GLN A 941 44.40 -7.36 -0.64
CA GLN A 941 45.52 -7.20 0.29
C GLN A 941 45.11 -7.54 1.73
N ILE A 942 44.67 -8.79 1.94
CA ILE A 942 44.30 -9.32 3.25
C ILE A 942 44.97 -10.68 3.49
N GLU A 943 45.58 -10.83 4.65
CA GLU A 943 46.22 -12.08 5.05
C GLU A 943 45.17 -13.18 5.28
N THR A 944 45.40 -14.38 4.73
CA THR A 944 44.42 -15.48 4.81
C THR A 944 44.11 -15.89 6.25
N SER A 945 45.06 -15.77 7.18
CA SER A 945 44.90 -16.10 8.60
C SER A 945 43.85 -15.23 9.30
N VAL A 946 43.66 -13.97 8.86
CA VAL A 946 42.61 -13.05 9.34
C VAL A 946 41.20 -13.59 9.02
N LEU A 947 41.08 -14.41 7.97
CA LEU A 947 39.82 -15.01 7.53
C LEU A 947 39.46 -16.29 8.29
N LEU A 948 40.39 -16.88 9.05
CA LEU A 948 40.22 -18.20 9.66
C LEU A 948 39.71 -18.17 11.12
N ARG A 949 39.74 -17.02 11.79
CA ARG A 949 39.36 -16.90 13.21
C ARG A 949 38.84 -15.51 13.56
N SER A 950 38.08 -15.42 14.66
CA SER A 950 37.77 -14.14 15.31
C SER A 950 39.05 -13.53 15.86
N MET A 951 39.22 -12.23 15.64
CA MET A 951 40.41 -11.49 16.03
C MET A 951 40.19 -10.72 17.34
N GLY A 952 38.95 -10.29 17.64
CA GLY A 952 38.62 -9.53 18.85
C GLY A 952 38.80 -10.31 20.16
N ARG A 953 38.63 -11.63 20.16
CA ARG A 953 38.89 -12.49 21.35
C ARG A 953 40.28 -13.14 21.38
N ALA A 954 40.92 -13.31 20.23
CA ALA A 954 42.22 -13.97 20.13
C ALA A 954 43.35 -13.12 20.74
N ALA A 955 43.26 -11.79 20.66
CA ALA A 955 44.23 -10.89 21.28
C ALA A 955 44.25 -11.01 22.82
N ALA A 956 43.10 -11.29 23.45
CA ALA A 956 43.02 -11.57 24.89
C ALA A 956 43.63 -12.94 25.26
N ALA A 957 43.50 -13.95 24.39
CA ALA A 957 44.05 -15.28 24.61
C ALA A 957 45.59 -15.33 24.43
N MET A 958 46.16 -14.48 23.59
CA MET A 958 47.63 -14.41 23.40
C MET A 958 48.37 -13.82 24.61
N LYS A 959 47.68 -13.14 25.55
CA LYS A 959 48.25 -12.79 26.87
C LYS A 959 48.40 -13.97 27.83
N GLY A 960 47.78 -15.12 27.56
CA GLY A 960 47.81 -16.30 28.43
C GLY A 960 48.87 -17.36 28.07
N ALA A 961 49.64 -17.13 27.01
CA ALA A 961 50.65 -18.09 26.51
C ALA A 961 52.07 -17.46 26.45
N GLY A 962 52.38 -16.59 27.40
CA GLY A 962 53.71 -16.04 27.66
C GLY A 962 54.29 -16.59 28.96
#